data_AF-A0A841UNZ1-F1
#
_entry.id   AF-A0A841UNZ1-F1
#
_cell.length_a   1.000
_cell.length_b   1.000
_cell.length_c   1.000
_cell.angle_alpha   90.00
_cell.angle_beta   90.00
_cell.angle_gamma   90.00
#
_symmetry.space_group_name_H-M   'P 1'
#
loop_
_entity.id
_entity.type
_entity.pdbx_description
1 polymer ?
#
loop_
_entity_poly.entity_id
_entity_poly.type
_entity_poly.pdbx_seq_one_letter_code
_entity_poly.pdbx_strand_id
1 'polypeptide(L)'
;MVIEANKAWLENLLPALQWLDKLLEKAVVAAQAIYAKDPTTEAYQGLYLTQEDVEKLLVRQPGDPVLKLRGEAWEPSFSELADKASRLAWLKQTFDLSVFDLALVVIALAPELDLRYERLYAYLQDDVTRRRPTVDLALNLLCSSAPSKLWQRYRVAPDAPLIRHRLLHLLADPHQVQPPLLACYLKPDEQLIRYLLGQEGLDSRLATFCQIVKPIPESESLSLDAKIQQALLALALQAREANQPLHLHFHGPQGVGKRQAAEAIALKLDMRLLVADIATAIAAKTELESILPLLLREAQFQDGVLYLEGIDALGSQEQISNYQRLLQAIAQFPSIAIFGGAGPNLSDIPGSTRTILPVSFPLPDFAQRRDNWQAYLSQSGISRPAQELDTLADRFRLTPEQIGDAVASAQHQARWQAAQASQEPPHSLSLEDLFAAARAHSGQALTSLARKISPHSTWADLILPPEGLTQLQEICNQVKYHHLVCGQWGFEQKLSLGKGLNALFSGSPGTGKTMAAAVIAQELHLDLYQIDLSQVVSKYIGETEKNLERIFTAAQSANAILLFDEADALFGKRSEVKDAHDRYANLEIAYLLQKMEEYEGVTLLTTNLRQNLDEAFTRRIRFIVEFPFPEADYRLQIWRRIWPKQTPLAADVDLEGMARQFKLAGGNIRNIALAAAFLAAEKSQCVTMKHLLQATKREFQKMGRLIGEEEFLPFKQK
;
A
#
# COMPACT_ATOMS: atom_id res chain seq x y z
N MET A 1 36.68 13.22 -12.71
CA MET A 1 35.27 12.77 -12.78
C MET A 1 34.24 13.91 -12.77
N VAL A 2 33.91 14.61 -11.67
CA VAL A 2 32.86 15.67 -11.69
C VAL A 2 33.19 16.84 -12.64
N ILE A 3 34.48 17.19 -12.77
CA ILE A 3 34.95 18.26 -13.67
C ILE A 3 34.98 17.81 -15.14
N GLU A 4 35.16 16.52 -15.43
CA GLU A 4 35.20 15.99 -16.80
C GLU A 4 33.79 15.77 -17.37
N ALA A 5 32.84 15.28 -16.56
CA ALA A 5 31.43 15.25 -16.92
C ALA A 5 30.87 16.66 -17.21
N ASN A 6 31.44 17.68 -16.55
CA ASN A 6 31.12 19.09 -16.76
C ASN A 6 31.68 19.70 -18.06
N LYS A 7 32.57 19.03 -18.79
CA LYS A 7 33.05 19.53 -20.10
C LYS A 7 32.19 19.02 -21.27
N ALA A 8 31.64 17.82 -21.14
CA ALA A 8 30.85 17.19 -22.21
C ALA A 8 29.55 17.94 -22.52
N TRP A 9 28.92 18.63 -21.55
CA TRP A 9 27.72 19.43 -21.84
C TRP A 9 28.05 20.69 -22.64
N LEU A 10 29.19 21.33 -22.35
CA LEU A 10 29.69 22.48 -23.10
C LEU A 10 29.95 22.08 -24.55
N GLU A 11 30.59 20.93 -24.79
CA GLU A 11 30.83 20.44 -26.15
C GLU A 11 29.54 20.17 -26.94
N ASN A 12 28.45 19.79 -26.26
CA ASN A 12 27.15 19.51 -26.88
C ASN A 12 26.30 20.77 -27.12
N LEU A 13 26.30 21.73 -26.20
CA LEU A 13 25.44 22.93 -26.26
C LEU A 13 26.13 24.15 -26.89
N LEU A 14 27.44 24.28 -26.77
CA LEU A 14 28.18 25.44 -27.28
C LEU A 14 27.98 25.65 -28.79
N PRO A 15 27.97 24.62 -29.66
CA PRO A 15 27.70 24.83 -31.08
C PRO A 15 26.30 25.39 -31.35
N ALA A 16 25.30 24.98 -30.56
CA ALA A 16 23.94 25.49 -30.65
C ALA A 16 23.84 26.96 -30.19
N LEU A 17 24.57 27.33 -29.13
CA LEU A 17 24.65 28.73 -28.68
C LEU A 17 25.41 29.61 -29.68
N GLN A 18 26.50 29.12 -30.28
CA GLN A 18 27.22 29.84 -31.34
C GLN A 18 26.37 30.03 -32.60
N TRP A 19 25.53 29.05 -32.93
CA TRP A 19 24.52 29.21 -33.97
C TRP A 19 23.52 30.32 -33.61
N LEU A 20 23.03 30.33 -32.37
CA LEU A 20 22.12 31.37 -31.89
C LEU A 20 22.81 32.75 -31.93
N ASP A 21 24.08 32.87 -31.56
CA ASP A 21 24.83 34.13 -31.64
C ASP A 21 24.88 34.66 -33.07
N LYS A 22 25.16 33.80 -34.06
CA LYS A 22 25.13 34.19 -35.49
C LYS A 22 23.73 34.59 -35.96
N LEU A 23 22.69 33.96 -35.42
CA LEU A 23 21.30 34.31 -35.72
C LEU A 23 20.96 35.69 -35.12
N LEU A 24 21.35 35.93 -33.87
CA LEU A 24 21.13 37.18 -33.16
C LEU A 24 21.94 38.33 -33.77
N GLU A 25 23.16 38.09 -34.24
CA GLU A 25 23.95 39.10 -34.97
C GLU A 25 23.19 39.59 -36.21
N LYS A 26 22.67 38.68 -37.04
CA LYS A 26 21.84 39.04 -38.20
C LYS A 26 20.56 39.76 -37.79
N ALA A 27 19.93 39.33 -36.70
CA ALA A 27 18.73 39.95 -36.15
C ALA A 27 19.00 41.38 -35.67
N VAL A 28 20.13 41.63 -35.01
CA VAL A 28 20.52 42.97 -34.54
C VAL A 28 20.77 43.89 -35.73
N VAL A 29 21.44 43.43 -36.78
CA VAL A 29 21.63 44.22 -38.02
C VAL A 29 20.27 44.57 -38.67
N ALA A 30 19.34 43.61 -38.72
CA ALA A 30 17.99 43.86 -39.24
C ALA A 30 17.20 44.82 -38.34
N ALA A 31 17.28 44.66 -37.02
CA ALA A 31 16.66 45.53 -36.03
C ALA A 31 17.18 46.96 -36.13
N GLN A 32 18.49 47.16 -36.26
CA GLN A 32 19.09 48.48 -36.47
C GLN A 32 18.54 49.16 -37.72
N ALA A 33 18.36 48.44 -38.83
CA ALA A 33 17.78 49.01 -40.05
C ALA A 33 16.29 49.42 -39.89
N ILE A 34 15.55 48.78 -38.98
CA ILE A 34 14.12 49.01 -38.75
C ILE A 34 13.90 50.11 -37.72
N TYR A 35 14.64 50.02 -36.61
CA TYR A 35 14.53 50.89 -35.44
C TYR A 35 15.46 52.11 -35.50
N ALA A 36 16.28 52.27 -36.55
CA ALA A 36 17.14 53.43 -36.73
C ALA A 36 16.36 54.73 -36.50
N LYS A 37 16.72 55.43 -35.43
CA LYS A 37 16.21 56.73 -34.99
C LYS A 37 17.38 57.72 -34.91
N ASP A 38 17.08 59.02 -34.94
CA ASP A 38 18.05 60.07 -34.63
C ASP A 38 18.74 59.80 -33.27
N PRO A 39 20.05 60.11 -33.10
CA PRO A 39 20.81 59.80 -31.89
C PRO A 39 20.26 60.46 -30.60
N THR A 40 19.35 61.44 -30.72
CA THR A 40 18.67 62.08 -29.59
C THR A 40 17.48 61.28 -29.03
N THR A 41 16.89 60.36 -29.81
CA THR A 41 15.73 59.55 -29.43
C THR A 41 16.08 58.11 -29.07
N GLU A 42 17.32 57.66 -29.29
CA GLU A 42 17.83 56.35 -28.84
C GLU A 42 17.69 56.15 -27.32
N ALA A 43 17.81 57.22 -26.52
CA ALA A 43 17.68 57.17 -25.06
C ALA A 43 16.27 56.77 -24.56
N TYR A 44 15.24 56.86 -25.42
CA TYR A 44 13.84 56.55 -25.09
C TYR A 44 13.27 55.40 -25.94
N GLN A 45 14.14 54.55 -26.49
CA GLN A 45 13.74 53.40 -27.31
C GLN A 45 12.81 52.44 -26.52
N GLY A 46 11.70 52.03 -27.14
CA GLY A 46 10.63 51.25 -26.49
C GLY A 46 9.68 52.03 -25.56
N LEU A 47 9.92 53.32 -25.28
CA LEU A 47 9.09 54.14 -24.39
C LEU A 47 8.21 55.18 -25.12
N TYR A 48 8.51 55.47 -26.39
CA TYR A 48 7.78 56.46 -27.20
C TYR A 48 7.64 56.02 -28.66
N LEU A 49 6.41 56.09 -29.18
CA LEU A 49 6.06 55.84 -30.59
C LEU A 49 6.08 57.16 -31.37
N THR A 50 6.92 57.27 -32.39
CA THR A 50 6.92 58.43 -33.29
C THR A 50 5.85 58.29 -34.38
N GLN A 51 5.51 59.38 -35.07
CA GLN A 51 4.58 59.33 -36.19
C GLN A 51 5.11 58.45 -37.34
N GLU A 52 6.42 58.47 -37.60
CA GLU A 52 7.07 57.57 -38.57
C GLU A 52 6.94 56.10 -38.16
N ASP A 53 7.03 55.79 -36.87
CA ASP A 53 6.83 54.42 -36.36
C ASP A 53 5.40 53.95 -36.65
N VAL A 54 4.39 54.81 -36.45
CA VAL A 54 2.98 54.51 -36.73
C VAL A 54 2.75 54.26 -38.23
N GLU A 55 3.31 55.09 -39.10
CA GLU A 55 3.20 54.92 -40.56
C GLU A 55 3.85 53.60 -41.03
N LYS A 56 5.03 53.25 -40.49
CA LYS A 56 5.69 51.96 -40.75
C LYS A 56 4.85 50.77 -40.26
N LEU A 57 4.22 50.88 -39.10
CA LEU A 57 3.35 49.82 -38.56
C LEU A 57 2.10 49.60 -39.42
N LEU A 58 1.50 50.67 -39.97
CA LEU A 58 0.30 50.58 -40.81
C LEU A 58 0.55 49.95 -42.19
N VAL A 59 1.77 50.07 -42.73
CA VAL A 59 2.15 49.49 -44.05
C VAL A 59 2.38 47.97 -43.96
N ARG A 60 2.64 47.44 -42.77
CA ARG A 60 3.03 46.04 -42.59
C ARG A 60 1.83 45.10 -42.65
N GLN A 61 1.97 44.01 -43.40
CA GLN A 61 0.93 42.98 -43.45
C GLN A 61 0.85 42.21 -42.12
N PRO A 62 -0.36 41.84 -41.66
CA PRO A 62 -0.53 41.03 -40.46
C PRO A 62 0.25 39.71 -40.56
N GLY A 63 1.01 39.40 -39.51
CA GLY A 63 1.79 38.16 -39.44
C GLY A 63 3.16 38.20 -40.11
N ASP A 64 3.52 39.27 -40.83
CA ASP A 64 4.89 39.41 -41.35
C ASP A 64 5.89 39.41 -40.19
N PRO A 65 7.02 38.69 -40.25
CA PRO A 65 8.07 38.77 -39.24
C PRO A 65 8.75 40.15 -39.25
N VAL A 66 9.11 40.68 -38.07
CA VAL A 66 9.67 42.06 -37.95
C VAL A 66 11.05 42.10 -38.61
N LEU A 67 11.90 41.15 -38.25
CA LEU A 67 13.33 41.16 -38.55
C LEU A 67 13.67 40.68 -39.98
N LYS A 68 12.67 40.20 -40.75
CA LYS A 68 12.77 39.71 -42.16
C LYS A 68 14.15 39.16 -42.56
N LEU A 69 14.65 38.20 -41.77
CA LEU A 69 15.94 37.54 -42.05
C LEU A 69 15.85 36.84 -43.43
N ARG A 70 16.84 37.08 -44.32
CA ARG A 70 16.79 36.56 -45.71
C ARG A 70 16.85 35.04 -45.74
N GLY A 71 15.70 34.41 -46.03
CA GLY A 71 15.52 32.96 -46.21
C GLY A 71 15.53 32.17 -44.89
N GLU A 72 14.89 30.99 -44.87
CA GLU A 72 14.95 30.01 -43.76
C GLU A 72 16.33 29.31 -43.68
N ALA A 73 17.41 30.03 -44.02
CA ALA A 73 18.78 29.51 -44.16
C ALA A 73 19.42 29.04 -42.84
N TRP A 74 18.72 29.18 -41.71
CA TRP A 74 19.16 28.66 -40.42
C TRP A 74 18.93 27.15 -40.31
N GLU A 75 17.91 26.61 -40.96
CA GLU A 75 17.44 25.22 -40.82
C GLU A 75 18.51 24.17 -41.18
N PRO A 76 19.19 24.22 -42.34
CA PRO A 76 20.24 23.24 -42.66
C PRO A 76 21.43 23.32 -41.71
N SER A 77 21.82 24.54 -41.29
CA SER A 77 22.95 24.74 -40.37
C SER A 77 22.68 24.21 -38.96
N PHE A 78 21.43 24.33 -38.49
CA PHE A 78 21.04 23.86 -37.17
C PHE A 78 20.68 22.38 -37.16
N SER A 79 20.08 21.84 -38.23
CA SER A 79 19.76 20.41 -38.31
C SER A 79 21.02 19.56 -38.17
N GLU A 80 22.10 19.90 -38.87
CA GLU A 80 23.38 19.17 -38.76
C GLU A 80 23.98 19.25 -37.34
N LEU A 81 23.78 20.36 -36.64
CA LEU A 81 24.24 20.54 -35.26
C LEU A 81 23.37 19.75 -34.27
N ALA A 82 22.06 19.82 -34.44
CA ALA A 82 21.08 19.11 -33.63
C ALA A 82 21.28 17.60 -33.72
N ASP A 83 21.64 17.08 -34.90
CA ASP A 83 21.91 15.65 -35.11
C ASP A 83 23.29 15.22 -34.56
N LYS A 84 24.26 16.15 -34.44
CA LYS A 84 25.59 15.89 -33.84
C LYS A 84 25.61 16.01 -32.31
N ALA A 85 24.77 16.86 -31.74
CA ALA A 85 24.71 17.09 -30.30
C ALA A 85 23.94 15.97 -29.59
N SER A 86 24.60 15.18 -28.75
CA SER A 86 24.04 13.92 -28.24
C SER A 86 22.73 14.10 -27.45
N ARG A 87 22.61 15.15 -26.65
CA ARG A 87 21.41 15.41 -25.84
C ARG A 87 20.26 16.07 -26.60
N LEU A 88 20.56 16.98 -27.54
CA LEU A 88 19.53 17.60 -28.37
C LEU A 88 18.98 16.60 -29.40
N ALA A 89 19.86 15.77 -29.98
CA ALA A 89 19.47 14.64 -30.82
C ALA A 89 18.59 13.66 -30.05
N TRP A 90 18.93 13.36 -28.79
CA TRP A 90 18.10 12.52 -27.94
C TRP A 90 16.72 13.13 -27.69
N LEU A 91 16.63 14.41 -27.32
CA LEU A 91 15.34 15.10 -27.13
C LEU A 91 14.47 15.06 -28.40
N LYS A 92 15.10 15.22 -29.57
CA LYS A 92 14.46 15.10 -30.89
C LYS A 92 13.77 13.74 -31.05
N GLN A 93 14.52 12.66 -30.78
CA GLN A 93 14.05 11.29 -30.98
C GLN A 93 13.03 10.87 -29.92
N THR A 94 13.26 11.21 -28.65
CA THR A 94 12.44 10.75 -27.53
C THR A 94 11.08 11.43 -27.45
N PHE A 95 11.00 12.72 -27.79
CA PHE A 95 9.77 13.52 -27.69
C PHE A 95 9.18 13.89 -29.06
N ASP A 96 9.64 13.26 -30.15
CA ASP A 96 9.21 13.53 -31.53
C ASP A 96 9.26 15.03 -31.89
N LEU A 97 10.35 15.68 -31.48
CA LEU A 97 10.53 17.13 -31.69
C LEU A 97 11.07 17.39 -33.10
N SER A 98 10.58 18.45 -33.72
CA SER A 98 11.16 18.96 -34.96
C SER A 98 12.45 19.74 -34.69
N VAL A 99 13.23 19.99 -35.75
CA VAL A 99 14.41 20.86 -35.68
C VAL A 99 14.02 22.29 -35.24
N PHE A 100 12.81 22.74 -35.63
CA PHE A 100 12.22 24.00 -35.17
C PHE A 100 11.97 24.02 -33.66
N ASP A 101 11.46 22.92 -33.11
CA ASP A 101 11.17 22.80 -31.68
C ASP A 101 12.44 22.89 -30.84
N LEU A 102 13.53 22.27 -31.31
CA LEU A 102 14.85 22.37 -30.68
C LEU A 102 15.41 23.80 -30.75
N ALA A 103 15.20 24.51 -31.86
CA ALA A 103 15.61 25.91 -31.97
C ALA A 103 14.87 26.80 -30.96
N LEU A 104 13.57 26.57 -30.74
CA LEU A 104 12.80 27.24 -29.68
C LEU A 104 13.38 26.95 -28.29
N VAL A 105 13.76 25.70 -28.00
CA VAL A 105 14.40 25.32 -26.74
C VAL A 105 15.72 26.08 -26.53
N VAL A 106 16.57 26.17 -27.57
CA VAL A 106 17.86 26.89 -27.48
C VAL A 106 17.65 28.39 -27.23
N ILE A 107 16.70 29.02 -27.92
CA ILE A 107 16.33 30.43 -27.71
C ILE A 107 15.84 30.65 -26.27
N ALA A 108 15.00 29.74 -25.74
CA ALA A 108 14.47 29.84 -24.39
C ALA A 108 15.54 29.56 -23.30
N LEU A 109 16.52 28.70 -23.61
CA LEU A 109 17.60 28.30 -22.70
C LEU A 109 18.69 29.36 -22.53
N ALA A 110 19.01 30.10 -23.60
CA ALA A 110 20.12 31.06 -23.61
C ALA A 110 20.18 32.03 -22.40
N PRO A 111 19.08 32.71 -21.98
CA PRO A 111 19.12 33.62 -20.83
C PRO A 111 19.30 32.93 -19.49
N GLU A 112 18.98 31.63 -19.38
CA GLU A 112 19.23 30.84 -18.17
C GLU A 112 20.72 30.44 -18.07
N LEU A 113 21.50 30.57 -19.16
CA LEU A 113 22.94 30.26 -19.22
C LEU A 113 23.82 31.51 -19.16
N ASP A 114 23.43 32.59 -19.84
CA ASP A 114 24.17 33.87 -19.85
C ASP A 114 23.21 35.07 -19.92
N LEU A 115 23.30 35.96 -18.92
CA LEU A 115 22.46 37.15 -18.82
C LEU A 115 22.67 38.16 -19.96
N ARG A 116 23.71 38.02 -20.79
CA ARG A 116 23.86 38.86 -22.00
C ARG A 116 22.66 38.73 -22.94
N TYR A 117 22.07 37.54 -23.01
CA TYR A 117 20.94 37.27 -23.90
C TYR A 117 19.70 38.04 -23.47
N GLU A 118 19.51 38.32 -22.17
CA GLU A 118 18.41 39.16 -21.70
C GLU A 118 18.45 40.56 -22.31
N ARG A 119 19.64 41.15 -22.41
CA ARG A 119 19.85 42.49 -22.99
C ARG A 119 19.61 42.47 -24.50
N LEU A 120 20.09 41.44 -25.18
CA LEU A 120 19.88 41.26 -26.62
C LEU A 120 18.41 41.06 -26.94
N TYR A 121 17.69 40.26 -26.15
CA TYR A 121 16.26 40.01 -26.36
C TYR A 121 15.41 41.24 -26.05
N ALA A 122 15.75 42.02 -25.02
CA ALA A 122 15.09 43.28 -24.75
C ALA A 122 15.26 44.27 -25.91
N TYR A 123 16.47 44.35 -26.47
CA TYR A 123 16.75 45.19 -27.64
C TYR A 123 15.97 44.74 -28.89
N LEU A 124 15.99 43.45 -29.20
CA LEU A 124 15.30 42.90 -30.39
C LEU A 124 13.77 42.96 -30.31
N GLN A 125 13.21 43.06 -29.10
CA GLN A 125 11.77 43.20 -28.87
C GLN A 125 11.32 44.67 -28.79
N ASP A 126 12.26 45.62 -28.90
CA ASP A 126 12.02 47.05 -28.74
C ASP A 126 11.34 47.38 -27.39
N ASP A 127 11.67 46.64 -26.33
CA ASP A 127 11.09 46.80 -24.99
C ASP A 127 12.09 46.36 -23.91
N VAL A 128 12.59 47.34 -23.14
CA VAL A 128 13.60 47.14 -22.09
C VAL A 128 13.08 46.28 -20.93
N THR A 129 11.76 46.20 -20.75
CA THR A 129 11.14 45.37 -19.72
C THR A 129 11.10 43.89 -20.10
N ARG A 130 11.13 43.56 -21.40
CA ARG A 130 11.04 42.20 -21.93
C ARG A 130 12.41 41.52 -22.04
N ARG A 131 12.88 41.02 -20.90
CA ARG A 131 14.20 40.34 -20.79
C ARG A 131 14.20 38.88 -21.21
N ARG A 132 13.03 38.27 -21.38
CA ARG A 132 12.88 36.87 -21.82
C ARG A 132 12.37 36.82 -23.27
N PRO A 133 12.66 35.74 -24.01
CA PRO A 133 12.16 35.62 -25.36
C PRO A 133 10.65 35.40 -25.34
N THR A 134 9.90 36.26 -26.02
CA THR A 134 8.48 36.02 -26.29
C THR A 134 8.32 35.04 -27.45
N VAL A 135 7.13 34.43 -27.55
CA VAL A 135 6.75 33.64 -28.73
C VAL A 135 6.91 34.47 -30.01
N ASP A 136 6.57 35.76 -29.99
CA ASP A 136 6.76 36.64 -31.16
C ASP A 136 8.23 36.78 -31.56
N LEU A 137 9.13 37.02 -30.59
CA LEU A 137 10.56 37.12 -30.86
C LEU A 137 11.09 35.83 -31.48
N ALA A 138 10.77 34.69 -30.88
CA ALA A 138 11.25 33.39 -31.37
C ALA A 138 10.78 33.12 -32.80
N LEU A 139 9.53 33.41 -33.11
CA LEU A 139 9.00 33.29 -34.48
C LEU A 139 9.61 34.32 -35.44
N ASN A 140 9.91 35.54 -35.00
CA ASN A 140 10.59 36.55 -35.83
C ASN A 140 12.04 36.16 -36.17
N LEU A 141 12.70 35.42 -35.28
CA LEU A 141 14.07 34.93 -35.48
C LEU A 141 14.11 33.72 -36.42
N LEU A 142 13.10 32.85 -36.38
CA LEU A 142 13.09 31.58 -37.13
C LEU A 142 12.32 31.66 -38.46
N CYS A 143 11.30 32.52 -38.59
CA CYS A 143 10.47 32.58 -39.79
C CYS A 143 10.83 33.78 -40.67
N SER A 144 10.91 33.57 -41.99
CA SER A 144 11.16 34.65 -42.96
C SER A 144 9.91 35.13 -43.71
N SER A 145 8.75 34.50 -43.51
CA SER A 145 7.49 34.84 -44.19
C SER A 145 6.28 34.81 -43.25
N ALA A 146 5.22 35.57 -43.56
CA ALA A 146 3.98 35.56 -42.79
C ALA A 146 3.29 34.18 -42.73
N PRO A 147 3.17 33.42 -43.84
CA PRO A 147 2.58 32.08 -43.79
C PRO A 147 3.37 31.12 -42.88
N SER A 148 4.71 31.14 -42.95
CA SER A 148 5.58 30.33 -42.08
C SER A 148 5.38 30.70 -40.61
N LYS A 149 5.41 32.00 -40.29
CA LYS A 149 5.19 32.50 -38.92
C LYS A 149 3.81 32.12 -38.38
N LEU A 150 2.76 32.22 -39.18
CA LEU A 150 1.40 31.86 -38.76
C LEU A 150 1.23 30.36 -38.58
N TRP A 151 1.83 29.55 -39.47
CA TRP A 151 1.82 28.10 -39.38
C TRP A 151 2.55 27.65 -38.12
N GLN A 152 3.80 28.06 -37.90
CA GLN A 152 4.62 27.60 -36.77
C GLN A 152 4.06 27.94 -35.37
N ARG A 153 2.99 28.74 -35.26
CA ARG A 153 2.26 28.94 -33.99
C ARG A 153 1.71 27.64 -33.40
N TYR A 154 1.39 26.62 -34.20
CA TYR A 154 0.92 25.35 -33.64
C TYR A 154 1.99 24.63 -32.81
N ARG A 155 3.29 24.95 -33.00
CA ARG A 155 4.40 24.33 -32.23
C ARG A 155 4.42 24.73 -30.75
N VAL A 156 3.73 25.81 -30.40
CA VAL A 156 3.56 26.28 -29.02
C VAL A 156 2.10 26.20 -28.57
N ALA A 157 1.27 25.43 -29.28
CA ALA A 157 -0.09 25.13 -28.85
C ALA A 157 -0.09 24.21 -27.60
N PRO A 158 -1.19 24.18 -26.82
CA PRO A 158 -1.25 23.36 -25.60
C PRO A 158 -1.01 21.85 -25.83
N ASP A 159 -1.38 21.34 -27.00
CA ASP A 159 -1.21 19.96 -27.44
C ASP A 159 0.14 19.67 -28.09
N ALA A 160 0.94 20.71 -28.37
CA ALA A 160 2.23 20.57 -29.02
C ALA A 160 3.24 19.85 -28.11
N PRO A 161 4.18 19.03 -28.66
CA PRO A 161 5.11 18.24 -27.87
C PRO A 161 5.87 19.02 -26.79
N LEU A 162 6.34 20.24 -27.12
CA LEU A 162 7.09 21.09 -26.19
C LEU A 162 6.30 21.46 -24.93
N ILE A 163 4.99 21.72 -25.08
CA ILE A 163 4.10 22.12 -23.98
C ILE A 163 3.51 20.90 -23.29
N ARG A 164 3.06 19.91 -24.08
CA ARG A 164 2.49 18.65 -23.59
C ARG A 164 3.44 17.89 -22.68
N HIS A 165 4.72 17.79 -23.04
CA HIS A 165 5.75 17.17 -22.22
C HIS A 165 6.37 18.14 -21.21
N ARG A 166 5.84 19.38 -21.08
CA ARG A 166 6.31 20.42 -20.16
C ARG A 166 7.81 20.68 -20.28
N LEU A 167 8.33 20.64 -21.49
CA LEU A 167 9.72 21.00 -21.79
C LEU A 167 9.86 22.52 -21.77
N LEU A 168 8.86 23.23 -22.30
CA LEU A 168 8.71 24.67 -22.22
C LEU A 168 7.40 25.06 -21.53
N HIS A 169 7.45 26.15 -20.79
CA HIS A 169 6.31 26.81 -20.17
C HIS A 169 6.05 28.14 -20.87
N LEU A 170 4.77 28.43 -21.11
CA LEU A 170 4.30 29.73 -21.57
C LEU A 170 3.89 30.55 -20.35
N LEU A 171 4.68 31.58 -20.04
CA LEU A 171 4.38 32.49 -18.94
C LEU A 171 3.73 33.76 -19.47
N ALA A 172 2.66 34.19 -18.80
CA ALA A 172 2.04 35.48 -19.09
C ALA A 172 3.02 36.62 -18.71
N ASP A 173 2.94 37.71 -19.47
CA ASP A 173 3.60 38.96 -19.09
C ASP A 173 3.03 39.44 -17.74
N PRO A 174 3.86 39.67 -16.69
CA PRO A 174 3.39 40.17 -15.40
C PRO A 174 2.57 41.46 -15.50
N HIS A 175 2.76 42.23 -16.56
CA HIS A 175 2.05 43.49 -16.81
C HIS A 175 0.72 43.31 -17.56
N GLN A 176 0.36 42.08 -17.98
CA GLN A 176 -0.88 41.77 -18.69
C GLN A 176 -1.61 40.59 -18.04
N VAL A 177 -2.88 40.78 -17.66
CA VAL A 177 -3.70 39.73 -17.02
C VAL A 177 -4.01 38.57 -17.98
N GLN A 178 -4.17 38.85 -19.28
CA GLN A 178 -4.39 37.86 -20.33
C GLN A 178 -3.65 38.28 -21.61
N PRO A 179 -2.34 38.02 -21.72
CA PRO A 179 -1.59 38.35 -22.92
C PRO A 179 -2.02 37.46 -24.09
N PRO A 180 -1.99 37.97 -25.34
CA PRO A 180 -2.10 37.11 -26.52
C PRO A 180 -0.90 36.14 -26.57
N LEU A 181 -1.08 34.99 -27.24
CA LEU A 181 -0.03 33.95 -27.36
C LEU A 181 1.35 34.49 -27.74
N LEU A 182 1.39 35.47 -28.65
CA LEU A 182 2.63 36.08 -29.14
C LEU A 182 3.38 36.87 -28.06
N ALA A 183 2.68 37.39 -27.05
CA ALA A 183 3.26 38.13 -25.93
C ALA A 183 3.66 37.24 -24.74
N CYS A 184 3.34 35.93 -24.78
CA CYS A 184 3.78 34.99 -23.75
C CYS A 184 5.29 34.78 -23.81
N TYR A 185 5.93 34.69 -22.65
CA TYR A 185 7.34 34.35 -22.52
C TYR A 185 7.55 32.84 -22.61
N LEU A 186 8.61 32.44 -23.32
CA LEU A 186 9.10 31.07 -23.35
C LEU A 186 10.07 30.87 -22.18
N LYS A 187 9.76 29.92 -21.29
CA LYS A 187 10.66 29.51 -20.22
C LYS A 187 10.90 27.99 -20.28
N PRO A 188 12.14 27.50 -20.37
CA PRO A 188 12.41 26.08 -20.26
C PRO A 188 12.14 25.59 -18.84
N ASP A 189 11.68 24.35 -18.71
CA ASP A 189 11.51 23.72 -17.41
C ASP A 189 12.87 23.47 -16.74
N GLU A 190 12.94 23.63 -15.42
CA GLU A 190 14.19 23.51 -14.67
C GLU A 190 14.87 22.15 -14.87
N GLN A 191 14.08 21.08 -14.98
CA GLN A 191 14.62 19.74 -15.19
C GLN A 191 15.21 19.56 -16.60
N LEU A 192 14.64 20.23 -17.61
CA LEU A 192 15.23 20.27 -18.95
C LEU A 192 16.59 20.98 -18.94
N ILE A 193 16.71 22.10 -18.21
CA ILE A 193 17.98 22.83 -18.05
C ILE A 193 19.02 21.90 -17.40
N ARG A 194 18.66 21.24 -16.29
CA ARG A 194 19.53 20.27 -15.60
C ARG A 194 19.97 19.14 -16.53
N TYR A 195 19.05 18.54 -17.28
CA TYR A 195 19.35 17.49 -18.24
C TYR A 195 20.34 17.97 -19.32
N LEU A 196 20.09 19.12 -19.93
CA LEU A 196 20.95 19.68 -20.98
C LEU A 196 22.35 20.02 -20.44
N LEU A 197 22.45 20.53 -19.21
CA LEU A 197 23.71 20.76 -18.49
C LEU A 197 24.37 19.46 -17.98
N GLY A 198 23.69 18.33 -18.03
CA GLY A 198 24.23 17.04 -17.59
C GLY A 198 24.27 16.86 -16.08
N GLN A 199 23.43 17.63 -15.38
CA GLN A 199 23.24 17.48 -13.95
C GLN A 199 22.29 16.32 -13.71
N GLU A 200 22.68 15.40 -12.84
CA GLU A 200 21.83 14.29 -12.43
C GLU A 200 20.94 14.68 -11.24
N GLY A 201 19.82 13.97 -11.09
CA GLY A 201 18.95 14.05 -9.91
C GLY A 201 17.49 14.30 -10.26
N LEU A 202 16.63 13.98 -9.29
CA LEU A 202 15.18 14.04 -9.42
C LEU A 202 14.66 15.48 -9.44
N ASP A 203 13.54 15.69 -10.13
CA ASP A 203 12.73 16.91 -10.04
C ASP A 203 12.26 17.14 -8.60
N SER A 204 12.45 18.36 -8.08
CA SER A 204 12.08 18.73 -6.70
C SER A 204 10.59 18.55 -6.41
N ARG A 205 9.74 18.69 -7.44
CA ARG A 205 8.28 18.47 -7.33
C ARG A 205 7.90 17.01 -7.12
N LEU A 206 8.77 16.08 -7.50
CA LEU A 206 8.56 14.63 -7.36
C LEU A 206 9.21 14.07 -6.09
N ALA A 207 10.14 14.80 -5.47
CA ALA A 207 10.96 14.31 -4.35
C ALA A 207 10.19 13.82 -3.12
N THR A 208 8.95 14.30 -2.92
CA THR A 208 8.12 13.89 -1.78
C THR A 208 7.63 12.45 -1.88
N PHE A 209 7.43 11.94 -3.10
CA PHE A 209 6.80 10.62 -3.32
C PHE A 209 7.55 9.77 -4.35
N CYS A 210 8.66 10.26 -4.90
CA CYS A 210 9.44 9.57 -5.91
C CYS A 210 10.92 9.50 -5.50
N GLN A 211 11.56 8.37 -5.77
CA GLN A 211 12.96 8.12 -5.48
C GLN A 211 13.64 7.39 -6.63
N ILE A 212 14.92 7.73 -6.86
CA ILE A 212 15.78 7.04 -7.82
C ILE A 212 16.58 5.99 -7.07
N VAL A 213 16.34 4.72 -7.38
CA VAL A 213 17.03 3.58 -6.80
C VAL A 213 18.03 3.05 -7.83
N LYS A 214 19.31 2.94 -7.44
CA LYS A 214 20.31 2.19 -8.20
C LYS A 214 20.27 0.74 -7.72
N PRO A 215 19.89 -0.21 -8.56
CA PRO A 215 19.78 -1.61 -8.13
C PRO A 215 21.17 -2.17 -7.76
N ILE A 216 21.23 -2.98 -6.70
CA ILE A 216 22.47 -3.59 -6.17
C ILE A 216 22.44 -5.10 -6.51
N PRO A 217 23.60 -5.76 -6.78
CA PRO A 217 23.65 -7.18 -7.14
C PRO A 217 23.06 -8.15 -6.09
N GLU A 218 23.03 -7.77 -4.82
CA GLU A 218 22.42 -8.56 -3.74
C GLU A 218 20.89 -8.71 -3.89
N SER A 219 20.24 -7.93 -4.77
CA SER A 219 18.81 -8.01 -5.09
C SER A 219 18.43 -9.18 -6.02
N GLU A 220 19.37 -10.04 -6.43
CA GLU A 220 19.09 -11.19 -7.32
C GLU A 220 18.29 -12.32 -6.65
N SER A 221 18.27 -12.41 -5.31
CA SER A 221 17.52 -13.44 -4.59
C SER A 221 16.02 -13.12 -4.57
N LEU A 222 15.35 -13.31 -5.70
CA LEU A 222 13.91 -13.18 -5.81
C LEU A 222 13.20 -14.40 -5.23
N SER A 223 12.23 -14.17 -4.35
CA SER A 223 11.32 -15.20 -3.84
C SER A 223 10.23 -15.59 -4.86
N LEU A 224 10.57 -15.67 -6.15
CA LEU A 224 9.67 -16.08 -7.24
C LEU A 224 10.02 -17.48 -7.74
N ASP A 225 9.08 -18.14 -8.40
CA ASP A 225 9.40 -19.34 -9.19
C ASP A 225 10.46 -18.98 -10.24
N ALA A 226 11.57 -19.72 -10.22
CA ALA A 226 12.72 -19.52 -11.10
C ALA A 226 12.31 -19.46 -12.59
N LYS A 227 11.26 -20.18 -13.00
CA LYS A 227 10.75 -20.13 -14.38
C LYS A 227 10.09 -18.80 -14.72
N ILE A 228 9.28 -18.25 -13.82
CA ILE A 228 8.59 -16.96 -14.01
C ILE A 228 9.62 -15.84 -14.01
N GLN A 229 10.59 -15.88 -13.08
CA GLN A 229 11.69 -14.92 -13.04
C GLN A 229 12.47 -14.90 -14.36
N GLN A 230 12.89 -16.06 -14.87
CA GLN A 230 13.63 -16.15 -16.13
C GLN A 230 12.81 -15.64 -17.31
N ALA A 231 11.53 -16.00 -17.40
CA ALA A 231 10.65 -15.53 -18.48
C ALA A 231 10.46 -14.01 -18.44
N LEU A 232 10.29 -13.43 -17.24
CA LEU A 232 10.06 -12.01 -17.06
C LEU A 232 11.31 -11.18 -17.39
N LEU A 233 12.49 -11.64 -16.94
CA LEU A 233 13.77 -11.00 -17.28
C LEU A 233 14.07 -11.09 -18.79
N ALA A 234 13.79 -12.24 -19.42
CA ALA A 234 13.95 -12.41 -20.87
C ALA A 234 13.03 -11.47 -21.66
N LEU A 235 11.78 -11.32 -21.23
CA LEU A 235 10.81 -10.46 -21.88
C LEU A 235 11.18 -8.97 -21.73
N ALA A 236 11.69 -8.55 -20.57
CA ALA A 236 12.19 -7.21 -20.36
C ALA A 236 13.41 -6.89 -21.26
N LEU A 237 14.36 -7.83 -21.38
CA LEU A 237 15.52 -7.69 -22.26
C LEU A 237 15.10 -7.58 -23.74
N GLN A 238 14.20 -8.46 -24.19
CA GLN A 238 13.70 -8.43 -25.56
C GLN A 238 12.99 -7.10 -25.88
N ALA A 239 12.21 -6.57 -24.93
CA ALA A 239 11.55 -5.28 -25.09
C ALA A 239 12.57 -4.13 -25.20
N ARG A 240 13.65 -4.16 -24.40
CA ARG A 240 14.73 -3.16 -24.49
C ARG A 240 15.48 -3.26 -25.81
N GLU A 241 15.84 -4.46 -26.27
CA GLU A 241 16.54 -4.67 -27.54
C GLU A 241 15.69 -4.26 -28.76
N ALA A 242 14.38 -4.52 -28.71
CA ALA A 242 13.45 -4.14 -29.77
C ALA A 242 12.96 -2.68 -29.66
N ASN A 243 13.36 -1.95 -28.61
CA ASN A 243 12.87 -0.60 -28.26
C ASN A 243 11.33 -0.52 -28.23
N GLN A 244 10.70 -1.54 -27.64
CA GLN A 244 9.25 -1.67 -27.53
C GLN A 244 8.77 -1.35 -26.10
N PRO A 245 7.61 -0.67 -25.95
CA PRO A 245 7.04 -0.40 -24.64
C PRO A 245 6.61 -1.71 -23.98
N LEU A 246 6.97 -1.85 -22.70
CA LEU A 246 6.57 -2.99 -21.87
C LEU A 246 5.90 -2.50 -20.60
N HIS A 247 4.62 -2.80 -20.44
CA HIS A 247 3.88 -2.43 -19.24
C HIS A 247 3.50 -3.70 -18.46
N LEU A 248 3.93 -3.80 -17.21
CA LEU A 248 3.72 -4.97 -16.35
C LEU A 248 2.85 -4.61 -15.15
N HIS A 249 1.89 -5.47 -14.81
CA HIS A 249 1.14 -5.33 -13.57
C HIS A 249 1.46 -6.45 -12.58
N PHE A 250 2.12 -6.09 -11.49
CA PHE A 250 2.44 -6.98 -10.39
C PHE A 250 1.30 -6.94 -9.38
N HIS A 251 0.47 -7.98 -9.38
CA HIS A 251 -0.62 -8.13 -8.43
C HIS A 251 -0.31 -9.17 -7.38
N GLY A 252 -0.55 -8.83 -6.12
CA GLY A 252 -0.32 -9.73 -5.00
C GLY A 252 -0.27 -8.99 -3.65
N PRO A 253 -0.33 -9.71 -2.52
CA PRO A 253 -0.26 -9.12 -1.20
C PRO A 253 0.96 -8.20 -1.00
N GLN A 254 0.89 -7.27 -0.06
CA GLN A 254 2.06 -6.44 0.27
C GLN A 254 3.19 -7.31 0.84
N GLY A 255 4.45 -6.97 0.51
CA GLY A 255 5.64 -7.66 1.01
C GLY A 255 6.01 -8.99 0.35
N VAL A 256 5.34 -9.39 -0.73
CA VAL A 256 5.73 -10.56 -1.56
C VAL A 256 6.95 -10.33 -2.47
N GLY A 257 7.60 -9.16 -2.38
CA GLY A 257 8.79 -8.85 -3.17
C GLY A 257 8.52 -8.21 -4.54
N LYS A 258 7.36 -7.58 -4.77
CA LYS A 258 7.03 -6.87 -6.04
C LYS A 258 8.08 -5.82 -6.41
N ARG A 259 8.52 -5.04 -5.43
CA ARG A 259 9.58 -4.03 -5.61
C ARG A 259 10.94 -4.67 -5.92
N GLN A 260 11.31 -5.74 -5.21
CA GLN A 260 12.55 -6.48 -5.47
C GLN A 260 12.57 -7.04 -6.91
N ALA A 261 11.44 -7.53 -7.41
CA ALA A 261 11.32 -7.97 -8.80
C ALA A 261 11.53 -6.82 -9.80
N ALA A 262 11.01 -5.63 -9.51
CA ALA A 262 11.27 -4.43 -10.31
C ALA A 262 12.75 -4.01 -10.28
N GLU A 263 13.40 -4.09 -9.13
CA GLU A 263 14.84 -3.82 -8.96
C GLU A 263 15.69 -4.82 -9.75
N ALA A 264 15.35 -6.11 -9.73
CA ALA A 264 16.05 -7.14 -10.49
C ALA A 264 15.93 -6.93 -12.02
N ILE A 265 14.76 -6.47 -12.51
CA ILE A 265 14.59 -6.09 -13.92
C ILE A 265 15.48 -4.90 -14.25
N ALA A 266 15.46 -3.85 -13.44
CA ALA A 266 16.30 -2.68 -13.65
C ALA A 266 17.80 -3.04 -13.64
N LEU A 267 18.22 -3.95 -12.74
CA LEU A 267 19.59 -4.46 -12.67
C LEU A 267 19.97 -5.20 -13.96
N LYS A 268 19.11 -6.11 -14.41
CA LYS A 268 19.38 -6.93 -15.59
C LYS A 268 19.46 -6.11 -16.87
N LEU A 269 18.65 -5.06 -16.92
CA LEU A 269 18.69 -4.13 -18.03
C LEU A 269 19.96 -3.27 -17.96
N ASP A 270 20.49 -2.92 -16.79
CA ASP A 270 21.43 -1.79 -16.59
C ASP A 270 20.70 -0.45 -16.77
N MET A 271 19.61 -0.28 -16.00
CA MET A 271 18.78 0.93 -15.94
C MET A 271 18.59 1.35 -14.49
N ARG A 272 18.25 2.64 -14.28
CA ARG A 272 17.84 3.14 -12.97
C ARG A 272 16.38 2.75 -12.70
N LEU A 273 16.04 2.52 -11.44
CA LEU A 273 14.64 2.29 -11.05
C LEU A 273 14.07 3.59 -10.47
N LEU A 274 13.00 4.11 -11.07
CA LEU A 274 12.26 5.25 -10.57
C LEU A 274 11.03 4.74 -9.81
N VAL A 275 11.09 4.74 -8.49
CA VAL A 275 9.99 4.28 -7.63
C VAL A 275 9.12 5.48 -7.26
N ALA A 276 7.84 5.46 -7.60
CA ALA A 276 6.88 6.50 -7.24
C ALA A 276 5.68 5.92 -6.47
N ASP A 277 5.46 6.43 -5.26
CA ASP A 277 4.35 6.05 -4.40
C ASP A 277 3.13 6.96 -4.67
N ILE A 278 2.14 6.41 -5.36
CA ILE A 278 0.92 7.13 -5.72
C ILE A 278 0.05 7.38 -4.48
N ALA A 279 0.05 6.47 -3.50
CA ALA A 279 -0.75 6.64 -2.28
C ALA A 279 -0.28 7.86 -1.49
N THR A 280 1.05 8.05 -1.39
CA THR A 280 1.64 9.24 -0.78
C THR A 280 1.33 10.53 -1.57
N ALA A 281 1.35 10.47 -2.90
CA ALA A 281 1.00 11.62 -3.74
C ALA A 281 -0.47 12.08 -3.56
N ILE A 282 -1.40 11.14 -3.44
CA ILE A 282 -2.82 11.42 -3.16
C ILE A 282 -2.99 11.99 -1.75
N ALA A 283 -2.31 11.41 -0.75
CA ALA A 283 -2.35 11.89 0.63
C ALA A 283 -1.84 13.33 0.76
N ALA A 284 -0.84 13.71 -0.05
CA ALA A 284 -0.31 15.07 -0.15
C ALA A 284 -1.25 16.06 -0.89
N LYS A 285 -2.47 15.64 -1.27
CA LYS A 285 -3.45 16.42 -2.05
C LYS A 285 -2.88 17.01 -3.34
N THR A 286 -1.89 16.34 -3.93
CA THR A 286 -1.28 16.84 -5.16
C THR A 286 -2.10 16.39 -6.36
N GLU A 287 -2.33 17.29 -7.32
CA GLU A 287 -3.11 16.97 -8.52
C GLU A 287 -2.33 16.02 -9.45
N LEU A 288 -2.80 14.77 -9.56
CA LEU A 288 -2.20 13.73 -10.42
C LEU A 288 -2.09 14.16 -11.89
N GLU A 289 -3.06 14.93 -12.41
CA GLU A 289 -3.00 15.49 -13.76
C GLU A 289 -1.74 16.33 -13.99
N SER A 290 -1.28 17.01 -12.95
CA SER A 290 -0.07 17.80 -13.01
C SER A 290 1.20 16.96 -12.84
N ILE A 291 1.16 15.89 -12.06
CA ILE A 291 2.34 15.09 -11.75
C ILE A 291 2.66 14.08 -12.85
N LEU A 292 1.65 13.41 -13.40
CA LEU A 292 1.87 12.26 -14.30
C LEU A 292 2.76 12.59 -15.51
N PRO A 293 2.56 13.72 -16.24
CA PRO A 293 3.47 14.07 -17.32
C PRO A 293 4.91 14.31 -16.86
N LEU A 294 5.10 14.87 -15.65
CA LEU A 294 6.43 15.11 -15.08
C LEU A 294 7.11 13.79 -14.72
N LEU A 295 6.37 12.84 -14.13
CA LEU A 295 6.88 11.54 -13.73
C LEU A 295 7.31 10.68 -14.93
N LEU A 296 6.46 10.62 -15.97
CA LEU A 296 6.79 9.90 -17.21
C LEU A 296 7.99 10.53 -17.92
N ARG A 297 8.07 11.86 -17.95
CA ARG A 297 9.23 12.57 -18.49
C ARG A 297 10.50 12.29 -17.70
N GLU A 298 10.43 12.29 -16.37
CA GLU A 298 11.58 12.01 -15.51
C GLU A 298 12.12 10.59 -15.72
N ALA A 299 11.23 9.61 -15.88
CA ALA A 299 11.62 8.24 -16.21
C ALA A 299 12.39 8.16 -17.54
N GLN A 300 12.01 8.98 -18.53
CA GLN A 300 12.75 9.08 -19.79
C GLN A 300 14.10 9.78 -19.62
N PHE A 301 14.18 10.91 -18.90
CA PHE A 301 15.46 11.62 -18.67
C PHE A 301 16.50 10.77 -17.93
N GLN A 302 16.07 9.87 -17.05
CA GLN A 302 16.96 9.01 -16.28
C GLN A 302 17.31 7.69 -16.99
N ASP A 303 16.78 7.44 -18.21
CA ASP A 303 16.77 6.13 -18.87
C ASP A 303 16.41 5.01 -17.87
N GLY A 304 15.26 5.20 -17.20
CA GLY A 304 14.86 4.43 -16.04
C GLY A 304 13.58 3.63 -16.23
N VAL A 305 13.50 2.49 -15.55
CA VAL A 305 12.26 1.72 -15.38
C VAL A 305 11.39 2.44 -14.37
N LEU A 306 10.13 2.71 -14.72
CA LEU A 306 9.16 3.33 -13.81
C LEU A 306 8.46 2.25 -12.99
N TYR A 307 8.50 2.33 -11.66
CA TYR A 307 7.73 1.48 -10.75
C TYR A 307 6.75 2.34 -9.95
N LEU A 308 5.45 2.11 -10.18
CA LEU A 308 4.37 2.78 -9.47
C LEU A 308 3.85 1.88 -8.35
N GLU A 309 3.95 2.36 -7.11
CA GLU A 309 3.48 1.66 -5.92
C GLU A 309 2.16 2.24 -5.41
N GLY A 310 1.32 1.39 -4.80
CA GLY A 310 0.11 1.83 -4.13
C GLY A 310 -1.04 2.21 -5.07
N ILE A 311 -1.11 1.59 -6.24
CA ILE A 311 -2.13 1.89 -7.27
C ILE A 311 -3.55 1.59 -6.78
N ASP A 312 -3.71 0.69 -5.80
CA ASP A 312 -4.98 0.36 -5.19
C ASP A 312 -5.70 1.60 -4.59
N ALA A 313 -4.95 2.64 -4.20
CA ALA A 313 -5.52 3.91 -3.72
C ALA A 313 -6.39 4.62 -4.77
N LEU A 314 -6.11 4.40 -6.06
CA LEU A 314 -6.87 4.96 -7.18
C LEU A 314 -8.13 4.15 -7.52
N GLY A 315 -8.29 2.95 -6.96
CA GLY A 315 -9.43 2.07 -7.21
C GLY A 315 -10.73 2.48 -6.51
N SER A 316 -10.71 3.57 -5.73
CA SER A 316 -11.91 4.10 -5.07
C SER A 316 -12.85 4.77 -6.09
N GLN A 317 -14.18 4.70 -5.86
CA GLN A 317 -15.19 5.28 -6.76
C GLN A 317 -14.96 6.77 -7.05
N GLU A 318 -14.39 7.52 -6.10
CA GLU A 318 -14.08 8.94 -6.24
C GLU A 318 -12.89 9.22 -7.19
N GLN A 319 -12.01 8.23 -7.42
CA GLN A 319 -10.74 8.40 -8.13
C GLN A 319 -10.67 7.69 -9.50
N ILE A 320 -11.79 7.13 -9.97
CA ILE A 320 -11.88 6.43 -11.27
C ILE A 320 -11.38 7.30 -12.43
N SER A 321 -11.67 8.61 -12.41
CA SER A 321 -11.21 9.55 -13.45
C SER A 321 -9.69 9.68 -13.49
N ASN A 322 -9.04 9.77 -12.32
CA ASN A 322 -7.59 9.80 -12.19
C ASN A 322 -6.95 8.48 -12.61
N TYR A 323 -7.61 7.37 -12.33
CA TYR A 323 -7.19 6.05 -12.78
C TYR A 323 -7.23 5.88 -14.30
N GLN A 324 -8.31 6.31 -14.96
CA GLN A 324 -8.40 6.28 -16.42
C GLN A 324 -7.33 7.14 -17.10
N ARG A 325 -7.03 8.32 -16.53
CA ARG A 325 -5.96 9.19 -17.03
C ARG A 325 -4.59 8.54 -16.89
N LEU A 326 -4.31 7.87 -15.78
CA LEU A 326 -3.08 7.11 -15.58
C LEU A 326 -2.92 6.06 -16.68
N LEU A 327 -3.95 5.25 -16.93
CA LEU A 327 -3.90 4.22 -17.97
C LEU A 327 -3.69 4.79 -19.37
N GLN A 328 -4.34 5.90 -19.71
CA GLN A 328 -4.13 6.58 -20.99
C GLN A 328 -2.70 7.13 -21.13
N ALA A 329 -2.14 7.68 -20.06
CA ALA A 329 -0.79 8.23 -20.06
C ALA A 329 0.27 7.13 -20.18
N ILE A 330 0.11 5.98 -19.50
CA ILE A 330 1.03 4.85 -19.65
C ILE A 330 0.86 4.15 -20.99
N ALA A 331 -0.35 4.02 -21.56
CA ALA A 331 -0.52 3.42 -22.87
C ALA A 331 0.32 4.12 -23.98
N GLN A 332 0.66 5.38 -23.76
CA GLN A 332 1.49 6.20 -24.65
C GLN A 332 2.96 6.30 -24.19
N PHE A 333 3.32 5.63 -23.09
CA PHE A 333 4.66 5.64 -22.54
C PHE A 333 5.56 4.66 -23.29
N PRO A 334 6.66 5.14 -23.92
CA PRO A 334 7.49 4.34 -24.81
C PRO A 334 8.47 3.40 -24.07
N SER A 335 8.65 3.56 -22.76
CA SER A 335 9.60 2.78 -21.96
C SER A 335 8.88 1.77 -21.05
N ILE A 336 9.64 1.09 -20.20
CA ILE A 336 9.16 0.05 -19.31
C ILE A 336 8.49 0.67 -18.08
N ALA A 337 7.23 0.30 -17.84
CA ALA A 337 6.47 0.71 -16.67
C ALA A 337 5.93 -0.51 -15.92
N ILE A 338 6.11 -0.52 -14.60
CA ILE A 338 5.70 -1.61 -13.72
C ILE A 338 4.75 -1.04 -12.67
N PHE A 339 3.66 -1.75 -12.45
CA PHE A 339 2.57 -1.36 -11.57
C PHE A 339 2.46 -2.34 -10.40
N GLY A 340 2.63 -1.88 -9.17
CA GLY A 340 2.43 -2.69 -7.96
C GLY A 340 1.05 -2.46 -7.33
N GLY A 341 0.22 -3.50 -7.29
CA GLY A 341 -1.12 -3.46 -6.67
C GLY A 341 -1.46 -4.76 -5.91
N ALA A 342 -2.47 -4.72 -5.05
CA ALA A 342 -2.99 -5.87 -4.32
C ALA A 342 -4.10 -6.59 -5.09
N GLY A 343 -4.89 -5.85 -5.88
CA GLY A 343 -6.03 -6.39 -6.63
C GLY A 343 -5.67 -6.95 -8.01
N PRO A 344 -6.37 -8.00 -8.49
CA PRO A 344 -6.15 -8.57 -9.82
C PRO A 344 -6.71 -7.71 -10.98
N ASN A 345 -7.51 -6.68 -10.72
CA ASN A 345 -8.39 -6.09 -11.75
C ASN A 345 -7.86 -4.78 -12.35
N LEU A 346 -6.91 -4.92 -13.29
CA LEU A 346 -6.61 -3.89 -14.29
C LEU A 346 -7.30 -4.17 -15.64
N SER A 347 -7.72 -5.42 -15.88
CA SER A 347 -8.28 -5.91 -17.14
C SER A 347 -9.79 -5.69 -17.31
N ASP A 348 -10.53 -5.33 -16.25
CA ASP A 348 -12.00 -5.22 -16.25
C ASP A 348 -12.53 -3.86 -16.72
N ILE A 349 -11.66 -2.93 -17.11
CA ILE A 349 -12.05 -1.59 -17.54
C ILE A 349 -12.17 -1.54 -19.07
N PRO A 350 -13.32 -1.10 -19.63
CA PRO A 350 -13.49 -0.93 -21.07
C PRO A 350 -12.47 0.09 -21.61
N GLY A 351 -11.59 -0.34 -22.51
CA GLY A 351 -10.63 0.53 -23.21
C GLY A 351 -9.15 0.26 -22.92
N SER A 352 -8.82 -0.58 -21.92
CA SER A 352 -7.43 -0.87 -21.50
C SER A 352 -7.09 -2.36 -21.62
N THR A 353 -6.96 -2.92 -22.82
CA THR A 353 -6.85 -4.40 -22.94
C THR A 353 -5.86 -4.97 -23.94
N ARG A 354 -4.76 -4.27 -24.32
CA ARG A 354 -3.71 -4.92 -25.15
C ARG A 354 -2.24 -4.69 -24.78
N THR A 355 -1.92 -3.77 -23.88
CA THR A 355 -0.51 -3.39 -23.62
C THR A 355 0.03 -3.75 -22.23
N ILE A 356 -0.84 -4.10 -21.25
CA ILE A 356 -0.40 -4.39 -19.88
C ILE A 356 -0.43 -5.90 -19.62
N LEU A 357 0.71 -6.49 -19.27
CA LEU A 357 0.84 -7.90 -18.92
C LEU A 357 0.67 -8.10 -17.40
N PRO A 358 -0.39 -8.80 -16.94
CA PRO A 358 -0.53 -9.14 -15.53
C PRO A 358 0.45 -10.25 -15.12
N VAL A 359 1.10 -10.06 -13.98
CA VAL A 359 2.02 -11.01 -13.35
C VAL A 359 1.58 -11.20 -11.90
N SER A 360 1.25 -12.45 -11.57
CA SER A 360 0.77 -12.82 -10.24
C SER A 360 1.92 -13.09 -9.28
N PHE A 361 1.86 -12.48 -8.10
CA PHE A 361 2.74 -12.73 -6.96
C PHE A 361 1.92 -13.34 -5.83
N PRO A 362 1.68 -14.67 -5.85
CA PRO A 362 0.95 -15.34 -4.78
C PRO A 362 1.74 -15.34 -3.47
N LEU A 363 1.06 -15.67 -2.38
CA LEU A 363 1.76 -15.97 -1.12
C LEU A 363 2.74 -17.13 -1.34
N PRO A 364 3.94 -17.07 -0.76
CA PRO A 364 4.95 -18.10 -0.94
C PRO A 364 4.41 -19.45 -0.44
N ASP A 365 4.67 -20.52 -1.18
CA ASP A 365 4.33 -21.88 -0.76
C ASP A 365 5.21 -22.34 0.41
N PHE A 366 4.97 -23.56 0.92
CA PHE A 366 5.73 -24.08 2.05
C PHE A 366 7.25 -24.15 1.77
N ALA A 367 7.66 -24.60 0.58
CA ALA A 367 9.06 -24.73 0.23
C ALA A 367 9.72 -23.36 0.12
N GLN A 368 9.07 -22.41 -0.55
CA GLN A 368 9.51 -21.03 -0.68
C GLN A 368 9.61 -20.34 0.68
N ARG A 369 8.63 -20.52 1.58
CA ARG A 369 8.70 -19.97 2.95
C ARG A 369 9.89 -20.53 3.72
N ARG A 370 10.14 -21.84 3.65
CA ARG A 370 11.29 -22.48 4.30
C ARG A 370 12.61 -21.92 3.78
N ASP A 371 12.73 -21.78 2.46
CA ASP A 371 13.94 -21.26 1.82
C ASP A 371 14.15 -19.78 2.17
N ASN A 372 13.08 -18.97 2.24
CA ASN A 372 13.15 -17.58 2.71
C ASN A 372 13.59 -17.49 4.17
N TRP A 373 13.03 -18.30 5.08
CA TRP A 373 13.47 -18.36 6.48
C TRP A 373 14.96 -18.73 6.57
N GLN A 374 15.40 -19.72 5.80
CA GLN A 374 16.80 -20.10 5.75
C GLN A 374 17.70 -18.97 5.24
N ALA A 375 17.30 -18.27 4.19
CA ALA A 375 18.06 -17.16 3.62
C ALA A 375 18.25 -16.01 4.61
N TYR A 376 17.17 -15.52 5.23
CA TYR A 376 17.24 -14.42 6.20
C TYR A 376 17.99 -14.78 7.48
N LEU A 377 17.84 -16.03 7.97
CA LEU A 377 18.61 -16.52 9.11
C LEU A 377 20.11 -16.66 8.77
N SER A 378 20.44 -17.10 7.55
CA SER A 378 21.83 -17.26 7.10
C SER A 378 22.53 -15.92 6.89
N GLN A 379 21.86 -14.92 6.29
CA GLN A 379 22.35 -13.54 6.20
C GLN A 379 22.65 -12.94 7.57
N SER A 380 21.88 -13.36 8.56
CA SER A 380 22.01 -13.02 9.97
C SER A 380 23.09 -13.81 10.73
N GLY A 381 23.78 -14.75 10.07
CA GLY A 381 24.79 -15.62 10.69
C GLY A 381 24.22 -16.72 11.61
N ILE A 382 22.92 -17.00 11.54
CA ILE A 382 22.22 -17.97 12.38
C ILE A 382 21.90 -19.21 11.54
N SER A 383 22.44 -20.37 11.94
CA SER A 383 22.09 -21.66 11.34
C SER A 383 21.13 -22.43 12.24
N ARG A 384 20.11 -23.05 11.65
CA ARG A 384 19.03 -23.77 12.34
C ARG A 384 18.78 -25.12 11.68
N PRO A 385 18.36 -26.16 12.44
CA PRO A 385 18.06 -27.46 11.89
C PRO A 385 16.79 -27.43 11.01
N ALA A 386 16.72 -28.31 10.01
CA ALA A 386 15.63 -28.34 9.03
C ALA A 386 14.24 -28.49 9.67
N GLN A 387 14.10 -29.30 10.73
CA GLN A 387 12.82 -29.51 11.43
C GLN A 387 12.25 -28.22 12.05
N GLU A 388 13.11 -27.33 12.52
CA GLU A 388 12.71 -26.03 13.08
C GLU A 388 12.22 -25.08 11.99
N LEU A 389 12.89 -25.07 10.84
CA LEU A 389 12.49 -24.30 9.66
C LEU A 389 11.16 -24.80 9.10
N ASP A 390 10.96 -26.12 9.03
CA ASP A 390 9.70 -26.73 8.62
C ASP A 390 8.56 -26.31 9.57
N THR A 391 8.83 -26.27 10.88
CA THR A 391 7.85 -25.83 11.88
C THR A 391 7.48 -24.35 11.71
N LEU A 392 8.45 -23.48 11.43
CA LEU A 392 8.20 -22.05 11.16
C LEU A 392 7.42 -21.84 9.87
N ALA A 393 7.79 -22.53 8.80
CA ALA A 393 7.15 -22.43 7.48
C ALA A 393 5.73 -23.00 7.46
N ASP A 394 5.45 -24.03 8.26
CA ASP A 394 4.12 -24.62 8.40
C ASP A 394 3.19 -23.72 9.23
N ARG A 395 3.68 -23.24 10.39
CA ARG A 395 2.86 -22.47 11.33
C ARG A 395 2.55 -21.04 10.87
N PHE A 396 3.48 -20.38 10.17
CA PHE A 396 3.36 -18.96 9.84
C PHE A 396 3.29 -18.74 8.32
N ARG A 397 2.15 -18.25 7.84
CA ARG A 397 1.92 -17.88 6.42
C ARG A 397 2.38 -16.44 6.13
N LEU A 398 3.65 -16.15 6.45
CA LEU A 398 4.23 -14.82 6.29
C LEU A 398 4.76 -14.57 4.87
N THR A 399 4.76 -13.30 4.46
CA THR A 399 5.45 -12.85 3.24
C THR A 399 6.97 -12.77 3.48
N PRO A 400 7.80 -12.78 2.42
CA PRO A 400 9.25 -12.62 2.55
C PRO A 400 9.68 -11.39 3.36
N GLU A 401 9.01 -10.25 3.18
CA GLU A 401 9.28 -9.03 3.96
C GLU A 401 8.97 -9.25 5.45
N GLN A 402 7.81 -9.82 5.77
CA GLN A 402 7.44 -10.12 7.16
C GLN A 402 8.37 -11.15 7.81
N ILE A 403 8.90 -12.11 7.04
CA ILE A 403 9.91 -13.07 7.53
C ILE A 403 11.20 -12.32 7.88
N GLY A 404 11.67 -11.44 6.99
CA GLY A 404 12.84 -10.59 7.24
C GLY A 404 12.67 -9.73 8.50
N ASP A 405 11.53 -9.05 8.62
CA ASP A 405 11.19 -8.22 9.78
C ASP A 405 11.08 -9.04 11.07
N ALA A 406 10.55 -10.25 11.01
CA ALA A 406 10.46 -11.16 12.16
C ALA A 406 11.85 -11.61 12.63
N VAL A 407 12.74 -11.98 11.71
CA VAL A 407 14.14 -12.33 12.05
C VAL A 407 14.85 -11.12 12.67
N ALA A 408 14.74 -9.95 12.07
CA ALA A 408 15.35 -8.72 12.59
C ALA A 408 14.80 -8.34 13.98
N SER A 409 13.48 -8.46 14.17
CA SER A 409 12.83 -8.17 15.45
C SER A 409 13.26 -9.13 16.55
N ALA A 410 13.36 -10.43 16.25
CA ALA A 410 13.85 -11.43 17.19
C ALA A 410 15.31 -11.12 17.62
N GLN A 411 16.17 -10.71 16.67
CA GLN A 411 17.53 -10.26 16.98
C GLN A 411 17.57 -9.02 17.87
N HIS A 412 16.78 -8.00 17.54
CA HIS A 412 16.72 -6.78 18.34
C HIS A 412 16.26 -7.08 19.77
N GLN A 413 15.27 -7.96 19.92
CA GLN A 413 14.76 -8.35 21.23
C GLN A 413 15.78 -9.17 22.04
N ALA A 414 16.47 -10.12 21.42
CA ALA A 414 17.52 -10.88 22.08
C ALA A 414 18.71 -9.99 22.50
N ARG A 415 19.11 -9.03 21.65
CA ARG A 415 20.13 -8.02 21.99
C ARG A 415 19.68 -7.14 23.16
N TRP A 416 18.42 -6.74 23.18
CA TRP A 416 17.85 -5.94 24.28
C TRP A 416 17.84 -6.71 25.61
N GLN A 417 17.42 -7.97 25.60
CA GLN A 417 17.42 -8.82 26.80
C GLN A 417 18.83 -9.05 27.34
N ALA A 418 19.80 -9.31 26.46
CA ALA A 418 21.21 -9.45 26.85
C ALA A 418 21.76 -8.17 27.47
N ALA A 419 21.45 -7.00 26.87
CA ALA A 419 21.84 -5.71 27.42
C ALA A 419 21.23 -5.46 28.81
N GLN A 420 19.96 -5.81 29.03
CA GLN A 420 19.32 -5.72 30.35
C GLN A 420 19.97 -6.64 31.39
N ALA A 421 20.38 -7.84 30.96
CA ALA A 421 21.07 -8.81 31.82
C ALA A 421 22.58 -8.51 32.00
N SER A 422 23.12 -7.46 31.36
CA SER A 422 24.58 -7.18 31.29
C SER A 422 25.39 -8.39 30.77
N GLN A 423 24.82 -9.13 29.81
CA GLN A 423 25.41 -10.29 29.16
C GLN A 423 25.75 -9.97 27.70
N GLU A 424 26.67 -10.73 27.11
CA GLU A 424 26.91 -10.66 25.67
C GLU A 424 25.67 -11.11 24.89
N PRO A 425 25.39 -10.49 23.73
CA PRO A 425 24.25 -10.85 22.91
C PRO A 425 24.35 -12.33 22.50
N PRO A 426 23.27 -13.13 22.65
CA PRO A 426 23.31 -14.54 22.34
C PRO A 426 23.64 -14.76 20.85
N HIS A 427 24.58 -15.67 20.58
CA HIS A 427 24.93 -16.08 19.21
C HIS A 427 23.81 -16.90 18.52
N SER A 428 22.78 -17.31 19.26
CA SER A 428 21.65 -18.08 18.73
C SER A 428 20.32 -17.61 19.31
N LEU A 429 19.34 -17.33 18.45
CA LEU A 429 17.97 -16.97 18.84
C LEU A 429 17.16 -18.19 19.26
N SER A 430 16.41 -18.15 20.36
CA SER A 430 15.54 -19.30 20.70
C SER A 430 14.39 -19.44 19.68
N LEU A 431 13.84 -20.64 19.55
CA LEU A 431 12.62 -20.87 18.76
C LEU A 431 11.44 -20.04 19.30
N GLU A 432 11.37 -19.85 20.62
CA GLU A 432 10.32 -19.07 21.25
C GLU A 432 10.40 -17.59 20.87
N ASP A 433 11.62 -17.04 20.75
CA ASP A 433 11.84 -15.65 20.28
C ASP A 433 11.40 -15.49 18.82
N LEU A 434 11.74 -16.46 17.96
CA LEU A 434 11.31 -16.47 16.56
C LEU A 434 9.79 -16.60 16.45
N PHE A 435 9.16 -17.47 17.25
CA PHE A 435 7.69 -17.58 17.30
C PHE A 435 7.03 -16.33 17.86
N ALA A 436 7.64 -15.66 18.85
CA ALA A 436 7.13 -14.40 19.39
C ALA A 436 7.19 -13.29 18.33
N ALA A 437 8.33 -13.16 17.63
CA ALA A 437 8.52 -12.18 16.57
C ALA A 437 7.62 -12.45 15.36
N ALA A 438 7.53 -13.71 14.89
CA ALA A 438 6.64 -14.09 13.80
C ALA A 438 5.17 -13.78 14.12
N ARG A 439 4.71 -14.05 15.35
CA ARG A 439 3.36 -13.67 15.82
C ARG A 439 3.14 -12.16 15.85
N ALA A 440 4.17 -11.39 16.22
CA ALA A 440 4.07 -9.93 16.27
C ALA A 440 3.86 -9.31 14.87
N HIS A 441 4.40 -9.94 13.82
CA HIS A 441 4.25 -9.48 12.43
C HIS A 441 3.03 -10.05 11.71
N SER A 442 2.56 -11.24 12.10
CA SER A 442 1.37 -11.85 11.50
C SER A 442 0.06 -11.20 11.96
N GLY A 443 0.01 -10.65 13.19
CA GLY A 443 -1.22 -10.21 13.85
C GLY A 443 -1.58 -8.71 13.78
N GLN A 444 -0.72 -7.84 13.22
CA GLN A 444 -0.94 -6.38 13.30
C GLN A 444 -2.23 -5.92 12.62
N ALA A 445 -2.50 -6.40 11.40
CA ALA A 445 -3.72 -6.06 10.67
C ALA A 445 -4.98 -6.50 11.44
N LEU A 446 -4.97 -7.69 12.05
CA LEU A 446 -6.09 -8.19 12.83
C LEU A 446 -6.31 -7.44 14.15
N THR A 447 -5.23 -6.96 14.77
CA THR A 447 -5.30 -6.31 16.08
C THR A 447 -6.10 -5.00 16.02
N SER A 448 -6.15 -4.34 14.85
CA SER A 448 -7.01 -3.16 14.63
C SER A 448 -8.49 -3.49 14.44
N LEU A 449 -8.82 -4.74 14.04
CA LEU A 449 -10.17 -5.17 13.66
C LEU A 449 -10.82 -6.10 14.69
N ALA A 450 -10.03 -6.73 15.56
CA ALA A 450 -10.50 -7.74 16.49
C ALA A 450 -9.74 -7.69 17.82
N ARG A 451 -10.39 -8.17 18.89
CA ARG A 451 -9.78 -8.22 20.22
C ARG A 451 -8.97 -9.50 20.37
N LYS A 452 -7.65 -9.37 20.54
CA LYS A 452 -6.78 -10.51 20.86
C LYS A 452 -7.08 -11.03 22.28
N ILE A 453 -7.37 -12.32 22.41
CA ILE A 453 -7.49 -13.02 23.68
C ILE A 453 -6.17 -13.77 23.93
N SER A 454 -5.53 -13.49 25.06
CA SER A 454 -4.34 -14.25 25.48
C SER A 454 -4.78 -15.59 26.10
N PRO A 455 -4.43 -16.73 25.51
CA PRO A 455 -4.81 -18.02 26.07
C PRO A 455 -3.95 -18.33 27.30
N HIS A 456 -4.54 -18.27 28.49
CA HIS A 456 -3.91 -18.70 29.75
C HIS A 456 -4.52 -19.99 30.30
N SER A 457 -5.66 -20.42 29.74
CA SER A 457 -6.43 -21.57 30.19
C SER A 457 -5.87 -22.85 29.58
N THR A 458 -5.80 -23.90 30.39
CA THR A 458 -5.38 -25.24 29.97
C THR A 458 -6.54 -26.23 30.02
N TRP A 459 -6.34 -27.45 29.48
CA TRP A 459 -7.31 -28.55 29.61
C TRP A 459 -7.66 -28.88 31.06
N ALA A 460 -6.77 -28.57 32.03
CA ALA A 460 -7.04 -28.77 33.45
C ALA A 460 -8.05 -27.76 34.01
N ASP A 461 -8.19 -26.58 33.40
CA ASP A 461 -9.08 -25.52 33.85
C ASP A 461 -10.50 -25.68 33.28
N LEU A 462 -10.63 -26.36 32.14
CA LEU A 462 -11.91 -26.62 31.48
C LEU A 462 -12.57 -27.87 32.06
N ILE A 463 -13.77 -27.70 32.61
CA ILE A 463 -14.59 -28.78 33.15
C ILE A 463 -15.83 -28.93 32.28
N LEU A 464 -15.91 -30.04 31.56
CA LEU A 464 -17.00 -30.38 30.66
C LEU A 464 -17.32 -31.87 30.75
N PRO A 465 -18.53 -32.29 30.32
CA PRO A 465 -18.83 -33.70 30.10
C PRO A 465 -17.85 -34.35 29.12
N PRO A 466 -17.62 -35.67 29.23
CA PRO A 466 -16.62 -36.39 28.42
C PRO A 466 -16.87 -36.25 26.92
N GLU A 467 -18.13 -36.28 26.47
CA GLU A 467 -18.49 -36.10 25.06
C GLU A 467 -18.01 -34.76 24.50
N GLY A 468 -18.24 -33.66 25.25
CA GLY A 468 -17.79 -32.33 24.85
C GLY A 468 -16.27 -32.21 24.80
N LEU A 469 -15.55 -32.83 25.75
CA LEU A 469 -14.08 -32.84 25.74
C LEU A 469 -13.53 -33.62 24.53
N THR A 470 -14.10 -34.78 24.21
CA THR A 470 -13.70 -35.57 23.04
C THR A 470 -13.88 -34.78 21.75
N GLN A 471 -15.00 -34.08 21.57
CA GLN A 471 -15.23 -33.24 20.38
C GLN A 471 -14.21 -32.10 20.27
N LEU A 472 -13.84 -31.45 21.39
CA LEU A 472 -12.81 -30.40 21.37
C LEU A 472 -11.43 -30.97 21.00
N GLN A 473 -11.11 -32.19 21.42
CA GLN A 473 -9.88 -32.88 21.04
C GLN A 473 -9.87 -33.29 19.56
N GLU A 474 -11.00 -33.74 19.02
CA GLU A 474 -11.17 -34.03 17.59
C GLU A 474 -10.92 -32.78 16.74
N ILE A 475 -11.45 -31.63 17.15
CA ILE A 475 -11.18 -30.33 16.52
C ILE A 475 -9.66 -30.05 16.47
N CYS A 476 -8.96 -30.20 17.60
CA CYS A 476 -7.52 -29.97 17.66
C CYS A 476 -6.74 -30.93 16.75
N ASN A 477 -7.11 -32.21 16.74
CA ASN A 477 -6.46 -33.23 15.92
C ASN A 477 -6.64 -32.96 14.43
N GLN A 478 -7.81 -32.52 13.99
CA GLN A 478 -8.04 -32.22 12.58
C GLN A 478 -7.15 -31.08 12.07
N VAL A 479 -6.86 -30.08 12.91
CA VAL A 479 -5.91 -29.01 12.56
C VAL A 479 -4.48 -29.55 12.54
N LYS A 480 -4.06 -30.29 13.58
CA LYS A 480 -2.69 -30.83 13.69
C LYS A 480 -2.32 -31.78 12.56
N TYR A 481 -3.26 -32.63 12.13
CA TYR A 481 -3.02 -33.64 11.08
C TYR A 481 -3.52 -33.21 9.69
N HIS A 482 -3.90 -31.93 9.53
CA HIS A 482 -4.41 -31.41 8.25
C HIS A 482 -3.42 -31.64 7.09
N HIS A 483 -2.14 -31.30 7.28
CA HIS A 483 -1.11 -31.46 6.25
C HIS A 483 -0.90 -32.94 5.85
N LEU A 484 -0.96 -33.86 6.81
CA LEU A 484 -0.82 -35.30 6.56
C LEU A 484 -1.98 -35.83 5.72
N VAL A 485 -3.22 -35.53 6.10
CA VAL A 485 -4.41 -36.09 5.46
C VAL A 485 -4.76 -35.37 4.15
N CYS A 486 -4.80 -34.05 4.15
CA CYS A 486 -5.16 -33.28 2.95
C CYS A 486 -4.00 -33.26 1.94
N GLY A 487 -2.78 -32.99 2.41
CA GLY A 487 -1.57 -32.90 1.60
C GLY A 487 -1.03 -34.27 1.19
N GLN A 488 -0.50 -35.03 2.14
CA GLN A 488 0.22 -36.28 1.82
C GLN A 488 -0.71 -37.42 1.38
N TRP A 489 -1.88 -37.58 2.00
CA TRP A 489 -2.86 -38.59 1.59
C TRP A 489 -3.76 -38.12 0.42
N GLY A 490 -3.60 -36.87 -0.02
CA GLY A 490 -4.23 -36.34 -1.24
C GLY A 490 -5.74 -36.10 -1.15
N PHE A 491 -6.33 -36.06 0.05
CA PHE A 491 -7.77 -35.78 0.20
C PHE A 491 -8.17 -34.38 -0.30
N GLU A 492 -7.22 -33.45 -0.40
CA GLU A 492 -7.45 -32.11 -0.94
C GLU A 492 -8.00 -32.13 -2.38
N GLN A 493 -7.63 -33.13 -3.19
CA GLN A 493 -8.09 -33.23 -4.60
C GLN A 493 -9.57 -33.61 -4.74
N LYS A 494 -10.19 -34.14 -3.68
CA LYS A 494 -11.60 -34.59 -3.68
C LYS A 494 -12.53 -33.67 -2.87
N LEU A 495 -11.98 -32.74 -2.11
CA LEU A 495 -12.75 -31.80 -1.29
C LEU A 495 -12.95 -30.50 -2.07
N SER A 496 -14.12 -30.35 -2.70
CA SER A 496 -14.40 -29.20 -3.58
C SER A 496 -14.59 -27.87 -2.83
N LEU A 497 -14.98 -27.89 -1.54
CA LEU A 497 -15.23 -26.73 -0.69
C LEU A 497 -14.99 -27.08 0.79
N GLY A 498 -14.46 -26.13 1.59
CA GLY A 498 -14.28 -26.26 3.04
C GLY A 498 -12.91 -26.80 3.46
N LYS A 499 -11.85 -26.03 3.25
CA LYS A 499 -10.53 -26.37 3.82
C LYS A 499 -10.41 -25.94 5.30
N GLY A 500 -11.19 -24.95 5.72
CA GLY A 500 -11.26 -24.51 7.11
C GLY A 500 -12.04 -25.43 8.03
N LEU A 501 -11.85 -25.22 9.32
CA LEU A 501 -12.59 -25.88 10.39
C LEU A 501 -13.58 -24.89 11.00
N ASN A 502 -14.87 -25.16 10.84
CA ASN A 502 -15.95 -24.35 11.39
C ASN A 502 -16.65 -25.11 12.52
N ALA A 503 -16.63 -24.55 13.73
CA ALA A 503 -17.27 -25.13 14.91
C ALA A 503 -18.21 -24.14 15.59
N LEU A 504 -19.32 -24.65 16.12
CA LEU A 504 -20.31 -23.89 16.89
C LEU A 504 -20.32 -24.38 18.34
N PHE A 505 -20.13 -23.46 19.27
CA PHE A 505 -20.21 -23.67 20.70
C PHE A 505 -21.52 -23.11 21.22
N SER A 506 -22.38 -23.99 21.75
CA SER A 506 -23.71 -23.62 22.20
C SER A 506 -23.93 -23.94 23.66
N GLY A 507 -24.51 -23.00 24.42
CA GLY A 507 -24.86 -23.21 25.82
C GLY A 507 -25.19 -21.91 26.53
N SER A 508 -25.65 -21.97 27.78
CA SER A 508 -26.00 -20.77 28.55
C SER A 508 -24.80 -19.83 28.74
N PRO A 509 -25.03 -18.54 29.04
CA PRO A 509 -23.95 -17.62 29.40
C PRO A 509 -23.12 -18.14 30.59
N GLY A 510 -21.80 -18.01 30.51
CA GLY A 510 -20.90 -18.39 31.61
C GLY A 510 -20.61 -19.90 31.76
N THR A 511 -20.97 -20.75 30.78
CA THR A 511 -20.64 -22.20 30.79
C THR A 511 -19.23 -22.54 30.26
N GLY A 512 -18.41 -21.54 29.92
CA GLY A 512 -17.02 -21.76 29.54
C GLY A 512 -16.74 -21.81 28.02
N LYS A 513 -17.67 -21.38 27.17
CA LYS A 513 -17.49 -21.37 25.70
C LYS A 513 -16.22 -20.63 25.24
N THR A 514 -16.04 -19.37 25.67
CA THR A 514 -14.83 -18.57 25.37
C THR A 514 -13.57 -19.17 25.99
N MET A 515 -13.69 -19.85 27.14
CA MET A 515 -12.58 -20.53 27.79
C MET A 515 -12.15 -21.76 26.97
N ALA A 516 -13.07 -22.54 26.42
CA ALA A 516 -12.76 -23.66 25.54
C ALA A 516 -12.07 -23.21 24.25
N ALA A 517 -12.49 -22.09 23.66
CA ALA A 517 -11.78 -21.46 22.54
C ALA A 517 -10.32 -21.12 22.91
N ALA A 518 -10.09 -20.55 24.09
CA ALA A 518 -8.75 -20.25 24.59
C ALA A 518 -7.91 -21.51 24.83
N VAL A 519 -8.50 -22.61 25.31
CA VAL A 519 -7.81 -23.90 25.47
C VAL A 519 -7.40 -24.48 24.11
N ILE A 520 -8.27 -24.43 23.11
CA ILE A 520 -7.93 -24.86 21.74
C ILE A 520 -6.78 -24.02 21.18
N ALA A 521 -6.83 -22.69 21.35
CA ALA A 521 -5.78 -21.79 20.90
C ALA A 521 -4.43 -22.11 21.56
N GLN A 522 -4.44 -22.39 22.88
CA GLN A 522 -3.24 -22.79 23.61
C GLN A 522 -2.67 -24.12 23.10
N GLU A 523 -3.52 -25.13 22.89
CA GLU A 523 -3.14 -26.47 22.42
C GLU A 523 -2.58 -26.47 21.00
N LEU A 524 -3.09 -25.57 20.15
CA LEU A 524 -2.64 -25.39 18.78
C LEU A 524 -1.50 -24.38 18.65
N HIS A 525 -1.15 -23.68 19.74
CA HIS A 525 -0.22 -22.55 19.74
C HIS A 525 -0.57 -21.45 18.72
N LEU A 526 -1.87 -21.22 18.49
CA LEU A 526 -2.39 -20.20 17.59
C LEU A 526 -2.93 -19.01 18.38
N ASP A 527 -2.89 -17.81 17.78
CA ASP A 527 -3.50 -16.63 18.38
C ASP A 527 -5.03 -16.70 18.26
N LEU A 528 -5.73 -16.33 19.34
CA LEU A 528 -7.20 -16.25 19.38
C LEU A 528 -7.65 -14.80 19.26
N TYR A 529 -8.50 -14.52 18.27
CA TYR A 529 -9.10 -13.20 18.09
C TYR A 529 -10.61 -13.28 18.21
N GLN A 530 -11.16 -12.46 19.09
CA GLN A 530 -12.60 -12.31 19.28
C GLN A 530 -13.11 -11.17 18.40
N ILE A 531 -14.11 -11.48 17.59
CA ILE A 531 -14.82 -10.55 16.73
C ILE A 531 -16.21 -10.37 17.29
N ASP A 532 -16.56 -9.11 17.56
CA ASP A 532 -17.91 -8.73 17.95
C ASP A 532 -18.74 -8.47 16.69
N LEU A 533 -19.62 -9.42 16.34
CA LEU A 533 -20.47 -9.34 15.16
C LEU A 533 -21.38 -8.11 15.18
N SER A 534 -21.74 -7.60 16.36
CA SER A 534 -22.59 -6.40 16.50
C SER A 534 -21.87 -5.11 16.09
N GLN A 535 -20.53 -5.08 16.19
CA GLN A 535 -19.70 -3.94 15.77
C GLN A 535 -19.38 -3.98 14.27
N VAL A 536 -19.35 -5.17 13.66
CA VAL A 536 -19.03 -5.35 12.24
C VAL A 536 -20.22 -4.98 11.34
N VAL A 537 -21.44 -5.20 11.83
CA VAL A 537 -22.69 -4.87 11.11
C VAL A 537 -22.99 -3.39 11.31
N SER A 538 -22.39 -2.55 10.47
CA SER A 538 -22.60 -1.10 10.52
C SER A 538 -23.95 -0.72 9.89
N LYS A 539 -24.43 0.50 10.18
CA LYS A 539 -25.66 1.06 9.59
C LYS A 539 -25.55 1.36 8.07
N TYR A 540 -24.38 1.14 7.46
CA TYR A 540 -24.07 1.54 6.09
C TYR A 540 -23.84 0.31 5.20
N ILE A 541 -24.71 0.16 4.20
CA ILE A 541 -24.75 -0.96 3.24
C ILE A 541 -23.41 -1.04 2.47
N GLY A 542 -22.75 -2.20 2.49
CA GLY A 542 -21.52 -2.49 1.73
C GLY A 542 -20.20 -2.33 2.50
N GLU A 543 -20.18 -1.66 3.65
CA GLU A 543 -18.99 -1.61 4.53
C GLU A 543 -18.79 -2.92 5.30
N THR A 544 -19.89 -3.59 5.67
CA THR A 544 -19.87 -4.89 6.38
C THR A 544 -19.11 -5.96 5.59
N GLU A 545 -19.34 -6.08 4.28
CA GLU A 545 -18.67 -7.06 3.41
C GLU A 545 -17.17 -6.79 3.31
N LYS A 546 -16.77 -5.53 3.08
CA LYS A 546 -15.35 -5.14 3.04
C LYS A 546 -14.65 -5.39 4.38
N ASN A 547 -15.34 -5.13 5.49
CA ASN A 547 -14.79 -5.38 6.82
C ASN A 547 -14.62 -6.89 7.09
N LEU A 548 -15.61 -7.71 6.74
CA LEU A 548 -15.51 -9.17 6.83
C LEU A 548 -14.39 -9.71 5.93
N GLU A 549 -14.29 -9.23 4.69
CA GLU A 549 -13.21 -9.59 3.77
C GLU A 549 -11.84 -9.25 4.35
N ARG A 550 -11.67 -8.04 4.91
CA ARG A 550 -10.45 -7.62 5.58
C ARG A 550 -10.12 -8.51 6.79
N ILE A 551 -11.12 -8.85 7.61
CA ILE A 551 -10.95 -9.73 8.78
C ILE A 551 -10.45 -11.10 8.33
N PHE A 552 -11.13 -11.78 7.40
CA PHE A 552 -10.74 -13.12 6.96
C PHE A 552 -9.40 -13.11 6.20
N THR A 553 -9.13 -12.11 5.37
CA THR A 553 -7.84 -11.97 4.66
C THR A 553 -6.68 -11.75 5.63
N ALA A 554 -6.88 -10.87 6.62
CA ALA A 554 -5.88 -10.65 7.64
C ALA A 554 -5.72 -11.88 8.55
N ALA A 555 -6.79 -12.65 8.80
CA ALA A 555 -6.75 -13.88 9.58
C ALA A 555 -5.98 -14.99 8.88
N GLN A 556 -6.15 -15.09 7.56
CA GLN A 556 -5.43 -16.02 6.69
C GLN A 556 -3.93 -15.76 6.71
N SER A 557 -3.55 -14.47 6.75
CA SER A 557 -2.16 -14.04 6.87
C SER A 557 -1.61 -14.29 8.29
N ALA A 558 -2.44 -14.09 9.31
CA ALA A 558 -2.09 -14.30 10.71
C ALA A 558 -2.02 -15.77 11.13
N ASN A 559 -2.62 -16.68 10.34
CA ASN A 559 -2.94 -18.06 10.70
C ASN A 559 -3.63 -18.17 12.07
N ALA A 560 -4.70 -17.38 12.26
CA ALA A 560 -5.34 -17.17 13.56
C ALA A 560 -6.64 -17.96 13.75
N ILE A 561 -7.02 -18.20 15.01
CA ILE A 561 -8.35 -18.69 15.37
C ILE A 561 -9.29 -17.51 15.50
N LEU A 562 -10.38 -17.53 14.74
CA LEU A 562 -11.43 -16.50 14.80
C LEU A 562 -12.57 -16.97 15.70
N LEU A 563 -12.87 -16.20 16.75
CA LEU A 563 -14.01 -16.41 17.63
C LEU A 563 -15.06 -15.35 17.36
N PHE A 564 -16.16 -15.75 16.75
CA PHE A 564 -17.34 -14.91 16.55
C PHE A 564 -18.30 -15.09 17.73
N ASP A 565 -18.45 -14.05 18.54
CA ASP A 565 -19.35 -14.08 19.70
C ASP A 565 -20.78 -13.64 19.34
N GLU A 566 -21.75 -14.14 20.10
CA GLU A 566 -23.18 -13.82 19.97
C GLU A 566 -23.75 -14.05 18.55
N ALA A 567 -23.43 -15.20 17.95
CA ALA A 567 -23.92 -15.56 16.62
C ALA A 567 -25.46 -15.47 16.50
N ASP A 568 -26.20 -15.72 17.58
CA ASP A 568 -27.67 -15.58 17.61
C ASP A 568 -28.19 -14.17 17.28
N ALA A 569 -27.38 -13.11 17.47
CA ALA A 569 -27.76 -11.75 17.07
C ALA A 569 -27.93 -11.60 15.55
N LEU A 570 -27.17 -12.37 14.76
CA LEU A 570 -27.27 -12.40 13.30
C LEU A 570 -28.17 -13.53 12.80
N PHE A 571 -28.04 -14.73 13.36
CA PHE A 571 -28.66 -15.94 12.81
C PHE A 571 -29.99 -16.34 13.48
N GLY A 572 -30.54 -15.53 14.38
CA GLY A 572 -31.85 -15.79 14.97
C GLY A 572 -32.94 -15.88 13.89
N LYS A 573 -33.93 -16.77 14.05
CA LYS A 573 -35.13 -16.88 13.21
C LYS A 573 -35.84 -15.53 13.08
N ARG A 574 -35.41 -14.69 12.13
CA ARG A 574 -36.14 -13.49 11.74
C ARG A 574 -37.28 -13.96 10.84
N SER A 575 -38.50 -13.77 11.35
CA SER A 575 -39.74 -14.12 10.68
C SER A 575 -39.83 -13.51 9.28
N GLU A 576 -40.61 -14.17 8.41
CA GLU A 576 -40.90 -13.82 7.03
C GLU A 576 -40.81 -12.31 6.70
N VAL A 577 -40.01 -12.03 5.67
CA VAL A 577 -39.71 -10.75 5.03
C VAL A 577 -40.88 -9.77 5.09
N LYS A 578 -40.74 -8.68 5.85
CA LYS A 578 -41.64 -7.52 5.77
C LYS A 578 -40.94 -6.22 5.38
N ASP A 579 -39.62 -6.09 5.57
CA ASP A 579 -38.88 -4.87 5.23
C ASP A 579 -37.67 -5.11 4.30
N ALA A 580 -37.31 -4.06 3.55
CA ALA A 580 -36.12 -4.08 2.68
C ALA A 580 -34.82 -4.33 3.47
N HIS A 581 -34.77 -3.93 4.74
CA HIS A 581 -33.64 -4.11 5.65
C HIS A 581 -33.36 -5.60 5.97
N ASP A 582 -34.40 -6.45 6.07
CA ASP A 582 -34.26 -7.88 6.36
C ASP A 582 -33.63 -8.66 5.20
N ARG A 583 -33.84 -8.21 3.95
CA ARG A 583 -33.18 -8.83 2.78
C ARG A 583 -31.67 -8.59 2.76
N TYR A 584 -31.22 -7.42 3.18
CA TYR A 584 -29.78 -7.09 3.20
C TYR A 584 -29.05 -7.85 4.30
N ALA A 585 -29.65 -8.02 5.48
CA ALA A 585 -29.08 -8.84 6.55
C ALA A 585 -28.88 -10.32 6.13
N ASN A 586 -29.81 -10.88 5.34
CA ASN A 586 -29.66 -12.24 4.81
C ASN A 586 -28.52 -12.39 3.80
N LEU A 587 -28.23 -11.36 3.01
CA LEU A 587 -27.07 -11.33 2.10
C LEU A 587 -25.76 -11.27 2.88
N GLU A 588 -25.67 -10.46 3.93
CA GLU A 588 -24.49 -10.38 4.80
C GLU A 588 -24.21 -11.70 5.52
N ILE A 589 -25.26 -12.39 5.98
CA ILE A 589 -25.17 -13.73 6.57
C ILE A 589 -24.66 -14.76 5.56
N ALA A 590 -25.19 -14.74 4.33
CA ALA A 590 -24.73 -15.63 3.27
C ALA A 590 -23.26 -15.38 2.92
N TYR A 591 -22.85 -14.11 2.89
CA TYR A 591 -21.46 -13.70 2.65
C TYR A 591 -20.53 -14.17 3.77
N LEU A 592 -20.91 -13.98 5.05
CA LEU A 592 -20.15 -14.47 6.20
C LEU A 592 -19.96 -15.99 6.13
N LEU A 593 -21.04 -16.74 5.86
CA LEU A 593 -20.97 -18.19 5.68
C LEU A 593 -20.04 -18.61 4.56
N GLN A 594 -20.13 -17.94 3.41
CA GLN A 594 -19.23 -18.19 2.28
C GLN A 594 -17.77 -17.94 2.67
N LYS A 595 -17.47 -16.81 3.34
CA LYS A 595 -16.11 -16.51 3.78
C LYS A 595 -15.57 -17.48 4.83
N MET A 596 -16.42 -17.98 5.72
CA MET A 596 -16.05 -19.05 6.65
C MET A 596 -15.76 -20.38 5.95
N GLU A 597 -16.39 -20.67 4.81
CA GLU A 597 -16.12 -21.87 4.01
C GLU A 597 -14.84 -21.74 3.18
N GLU A 598 -14.54 -20.52 2.70
CA GLU A 598 -13.32 -20.16 1.97
C GLU A 598 -12.08 -20.08 2.87
N TYR A 599 -12.26 -19.63 4.12
CA TYR A 599 -11.15 -19.49 5.08
C TYR A 599 -10.51 -20.85 5.39
N GLU A 600 -9.19 -20.97 5.22
CA GLU A 600 -8.48 -22.24 5.45
C GLU A 600 -8.01 -22.41 6.92
N GLY A 601 -8.51 -21.57 7.85
CA GLY A 601 -8.17 -21.62 9.27
C GLY A 601 -9.29 -22.13 10.16
N VAL A 602 -9.22 -21.81 11.47
CA VAL A 602 -10.21 -22.24 12.47
C VAL A 602 -11.17 -21.10 12.77
N THR A 603 -12.46 -21.34 12.53
CA THR A 603 -13.55 -20.43 12.91
C THR A 603 -14.40 -21.07 14.00
N LEU A 604 -14.53 -20.38 15.12
CA LEU A 604 -15.34 -20.75 16.27
C LEU A 604 -16.49 -19.75 16.41
N LEU A 605 -17.72 -20.23 16.50
CA LEU A 605 -18.90 -19.40 16.75
C LEU A 605 -19.43 -19.71 18.14
N THR A 606 -19.82 -18.69 18.91
CA THR A 606 -20.51 -18.88 20.19
C THR A 606 -21.94 -18.40 20.12
N THR A 607 -22.87 -19.19 20.66
CA THR A 607 -24.29 -18.80 20.77
C THR A 607 -24.87 -19.20 22.11
N ASN A 608 -25.82 -18.40 22.59
CA ASN A 608 -26.60 -18.71 23.78
C ASN A 608 -27.90 -19.46 23.48
N LEU A 609 -28.39 -19.41 22.23
CA LEU A 609 -29.73 -19.85 21.84
C LEU A 609 -29.71 -20.78 20.60
N ARG A 610 -29.29 -22.04 20.78
CA ARG A 610 -29.25 -23.05 19.70
C ARG A 610 -30.54 -23.16 18.90
N GLN A 611 -31.68 -23.13 19.59
CA GLN A 611 -33.01 -23.38 19.02
C GLN A 611 -33.45 -22.30 18.02
N ASN A 612 -32.77 -21.15 18.03
CA ASN A 612 -33.06 -20.01 17.17
C ASN A 612 -32.23 -20.01 15.89
N LEU A 613 -31.28 -20.94 15.73
CA LEU A 613 -30.48 -21.05 14.51
C LEU A 613 -31.25 -21.79 13.42
N ASP A 614 -31.05 -21.36 12.16
CA ASP A 614 -31.61 -22.01 10.99
C ASP A 614 -30.94 -23.37 10.71
N GLU A 615 -31.71 -24.30 10.15
CA GLU A 615 -31.23 -25.63 9.75
C GLU A 615 -30.20 -25.53 8.62
N ALA A 616 -30.37 -24.56 7.70
CA ALA A 616 -29.42 -24.31 6.62
C ALA A 616 -28.03 -23.90 7.13
N PHE A 617 -27.97 -23.13 8.22
CA PHE A 617 -26.74 -22.73 8.90
C PHE A 617 -26.07 -23.93 9.58
N THR A 618 -26.87 -24.72 10.30
CA THR A 618 -26.40 -25.89 11.05
C THR A 618 -25.72 -26.93 10.15
N ARG A 619 -26.23 -27.13 8.92
CA ARG A 619 -25.65 -28.05 7.92
C ARG A 619 -24.25 -27.66 7.42
N ARG A 620 -23.88 -26.38 7.51
CA ARG A 620 -22.57 -25.86 7.05
C ARG A 620 -21.51 -25.87 8.14
N ILE A 621 -21.89 -26.11 9.39
CA ILE A 621 -20.98 -26.22 10.53
C ILE A 621 -20.51 -27.67 10.65
N ARG A 622 -19.19 -27.88 10.82
CA ARG A 622 -18.62 -29.23 10.93
C ARG A 622 -18.79 -29.83 12.32
N PHE A 623 -18.55 -29.02 13.36
CA PHE A 623 -18.65 -29.46 14.76
C PHE A 623 -19.64 -28.60 15.53
N ILE A 624 -20.52 -29.25 16.28
CA ILE A 624 -21.44 -28.57 17.19
C ILE A 624 -21.18 -29.13 18.58
N VAL A 625 -20.55 -28.31 19.42
CA VAL A 625 -20.19 -28.66 20.79
C VAL A 625 -21.17 -28.02 21.75
N GLU A 626 -21.82 -28.85 22.56
CA GLU A 626 -22.79 -28.41 23.55
C GLU A 626 -22.13 -28.21 24.92
N PHE A 627 -22.43 -27.06 25.52
CA PHE A 627 -21.95 -26.64 26.83
C PHE A 627 -23.15 -26.60 27.78
N PRO A 628 -23.55 -27.76 28.34
CA PRO A 628 -24.71 -27.85 29.21
C PRO A 628 -24.48 -27.07 30.50
N PHE A 629 -25.58 -26.73 31.17
CA PHE A 629 -25.49 -26.16 32.50
C PHE A 629 -24.84 -27.18 33.47
N PRO A 630 -23.82 -26.79 34.26
CA PRO A 630 -23.03 -27.76 35.01
C PRO A 630 -23.88 -28.39 36.12
N GLU A 631 -23.88 -29.71 36.21
CA GLU A 631 -24.48 -30.47 37.32
C GLU A 631 -23.68 -30.34 38.62
N ALA A 632 -24.24 -30.79 39.75
CA ALA A 632 -23.65 -30.60 41.08
C ALA A 632 -22.19 -31.08 41.17
N ASP A 633 -21.88 -32.24 40.58
CA ASP A 633 -20.53 -32.82 40.61
C ASP A 633 -19.54 -31.97 39.80
N TYR A 634 -19.95 -31.46 38.63
CA TYR A 634 -19.12 -30.56 37.84
C TYR A 634 -18.97 -29.19 38.51
N ARG A 635 -20.03 -28.65 39.15
CA ARG A 635 -19.94 -27.41 39.93
C ARG A 635 -18.96 -27.55 41.10
N LEU A 636 -18.93 -28.70 41.77
CA LEU A 636 -17.96 -28.97 42.83
C LEU A 636 -16.52 -28.98 42.31
N GLN A 637 -16.28 -29.57 41.13
CA GLN A 637 -14.96 -29.52 40.49
C GLN A 637 -14.57 -28.08 40.14
N ILE A 638 -15.50 -27.28 39.63
CA ILE A 638 -15.27 -25.86 39.32
C ILE A 638 -14.88 -25.12 40.60
N TRP A 639 -15.65 -25.28 41.68
CA TRP A 639 -15.35 -24.69 42.99
C TRP A 639 -13.99 -25.07 43.55
N ARG A 640 -13.53 -26.30 43.32
CA ARG A 640 -12.21 -26.75 43.80
C ARG A 640 -11.06 -26.18 42.97
N ARG A 641 -11.22 -26.03 41.66
CA ARG A 641 -10.14 -25.58 40.75
C ARG A 641 -10.03 -24.06 40.64
N ILE A 642 -11.08 -23.31 40.98
CA ILE A 642 -11.10 -21.86 40.77
C ILE A 642 -10.15 -21.07 41.67
N TRP A 643 -9.73 -21.66 42.79
CA TRP A 643 -8.89 -21.00 43.77
C TRP A 643 -7.41 -21.15 43.42
N PRO A 644 -6.65 -20.04 43.28
CA PRO A 644 -5.20 -20.10 43.21
C PRO A 644 -4.61 -20.81 44.44
N LYS A 645 -3.47 -21.49 44.26
CA LYS A 645 -2.78 -22.20 45.35
C LYS A 645 -2.38 -21.29 46.52
N GLN A 646 -2.20 -19.98 46.27
CA GLN A 646 -1.87 -19.01 47.31
C GLN A 646 -3.08 -18.51 48.11
N THR A 647 -4.31 -18.82 47.70
CA THR A 647 -5.50 -18.25 48.35
C THR A 647 -5.74 -18.91 49.71
N PRO A 648 -5.78 -18.14 50.81
CA PRO A 648 -6.03 -18.70 52.14
C PRO A 648 -7.52 -19.03 52.29
N LEU A 649 -7.86 -20.32 52.18
CA LEU A 649 -9.20 -20.85 52.43
C LEU A 649 -9.29 -21.35 53.87
N ALA A 650 -10.34 -20.94 54.58
CA ALA A 650 -10.61 -21.47 55.91
C ALA A 650 -11.18 -22.89 55.84
N ALA A 651 -10.96 -23.69 56.89
CA ALA A 651 -11.43 -25.07 56.96
C ALA A 651 -12.96 -25.21 57.06
N ASP A 652 -13.67 -24.10 57.35
CA ASP A 652 -15.12 -24.01 57.47
C ASP A 652 -15.85 -23.86 56.11
N VAL A 653 -15.11 -23.77 55.00
CA VAL A 653 -15.68 -23.55 53.67
C VAL A 653 -16.26 -24.85 53.10
N ASP A 654 -17.58 -24.96 53.09
CA ASP A 654 -18.31 -26.10 52.52
C ASP A 654 -18.59 -25.91 51.02
N LEU A 655 -17.60 -26.26 50.18
CA LEU A 655 -17.75 -26.20 48.72
C LEU A 655 -18.76 -27.23 48.17
N GLU A 656 -18.95 -28.35 48.86
CA GLU A 656 -19.88 -29.41 48.43
C GLU A 656 -21.33 -28.97 48.63
N GLY A 657 -21.63 -28.39 49.79
CA GLY A 657 -22.92 -27.74 50.03
C GLY A 657 -23.20 -26.64 49.01
N MET A 658 -22.21 -25.78 48.73
CA MET A 658 -22.34 -24.71 47.73
C MET A 658 -22.67 -25.24 46.34
N ALA A 659 -21.99 -26.31 45.92
CA ALA A 659 -22.21 -26.94 44.63
C ALA A 659 -23.61 -27.58 44.51
N ARG A 660 -24.12 -28.20 45.59
CA ARG A 660 -25.45 -28.82 45.60
C ARG A 660 -26.58 -27.80 45.63
N GLN A 661 -26.45 -26.80 46.49
CA GLN A 661 -27.53 -25.87 46.80
C GLN A 661 -27.73 -24.79 45.73
N PHE A 662 -26.64 -24.21 45.22
CA PHE A 662 -26.71 -23.10 44.27
C PHE A 662 -26.48 -23.58 42.84
N LYS A 663 -27.53 -23.51 42.01
CA LYS A 663 -27.46 -23.76 40.57
C LYS A 663 -26.85 -22.55 39.86
N LEU A 664 -25.52 -22.55 39.75
CA LEU A 664 -24.72 -21.47 39.17
C LEU A 664 -23.88 -21.97 37.99
N ALA A 665 -23.69 -21.12 36.98
CA ALA A 665 -22.75 -21.37 35.89
C ALA A 665 -21.30 -21.10 36.35
N GLY A 666 -20.32 -21.65 35.63
CA GLY A 666 -18.90 -21.49 35.98
C GLY A 666 -18.44 -20.02 36.06
N GLY A 667 -18.93 -19.17 35.16
CA GLY A 667 -18.67 -17.73 35.19
C GLY A 667 -19.17 -17.05 36.46
N ASN A 668 -20.36 -17.43 36.96
CA ASN A 668 -20.88 -16.89 38.21
C ASN A 668 -20.08 -17.39 39.42
N ILE A 669 -19.70 -18.68 39.41
CA ILE A 669 -18.84 -19.26 40.46
C ILE A 669 -17.51 -18.47 40.55
N ARG A 670 -16.91 -18.12 39.41
CA ARG A 670 -15.72 -17.27 39.34
C ARG A 670 -15.93 -15.91 39.97
N ASN A 671 -17.03 -15.23 39.60
CA ASN A 671 -17.35 -13.91 40.14
C ASN A 671 -17.54 -13.95 41.65
N ILE A 672 -18.21 -14.99 42.16
CA ILE A 672 -18.44 -15.18 43.60
C ILE A 672 -17.12 -15.45 44.32
N ALA A 673 -16.28 -16.36 43.81
CA ALA A 673 -14.99 -16.68 44.42
C ALA A 673 -14.10 -15.43 44.51
N LEU A 674 -14.04 -14.64 43.44
CA LEU A 674 -13.28 -13.39 43.40
C LEU A 674 -13.84 -12.34 44.36
N ALA A 675 -15.16 -12.13 44.38
CA ALA A 675 -15.79 -11.20 45.30
C ALA A 675 -15.61 -11.61 46.77
N ALA A 676 -15.66 -12.91 47.07
CA ALA A 676 -15.40 -13.44 48.40
C ALA A 676 -13.95 -13.21 48.84
N ALA A 677 -12.99 -13.34 47.92
CA ALA A 677 -11.58 -13.03 48.17
C ALA A 677 -11.37 -11.54 48.48
N PHE A 678 -12.01 -10.63 47.75
CA PHE A 678 -11.96 -9.20 48.05
C PHE A 678 -12.59 -8.84 49.40
N LEU A 679 -13.72 -9.46 49.75
CA LEU A 679 -14.35 -9.28 51.08
C LEU A 679 -13.47 -9.79 52.23
N ALA A 680 -12.73 -10.88 52.00
CA ALA A 680 -11.78 -11.41 52.97
C ALA A 680 -10.54 -10.52 53.12
N ALA A 681 -10.03 -10.00 52.00
CA ALA A 681 -8.87 -9.12 51.95
C ALA A 681 -9.13 -7.78 52.67
N GLU A 682 -10.33 -7.20 52.54
CA GLU A 682 -10.74 -5.98 53.27
C GLU A 682 -10.57 -6.13 54.79
N LYS A 683 -10.79 -7.34 55.31
CA LYS A 683 -10.66 -7.67 56.74
C LYS A 683 -9.32 -8.30 57.10
N SER A 684 -8.39 -8.41 56.14
CA SER A 684 -7.09 -9.09 56.30
C SER A 684 -7.23 -10.53 56.85
N GLN A 685 -8.24 -11.26 56.37
CA GLN A 685 -8.59 -12.60 56.83
C GLN A 685 -8.55 -13.62 55.67
N CYS A 686 -8.59 -14.91 56.03
CA CYS A 686 -8.85 -15.98 55.08
C CYS A 686 -10.28 -15.93 54.55
N VAL A 687 -10.51 -16.55 53.39
CA VAL A 687 -11.85 -16.70 52.80
C VAL A 687 -12.64 -17.68 53.67
N THR A 688 -13.64 -17.17 54.38
CA THR A 688 -14.56 -17.95 55.22
C THR A 688 -15.89 -18.16 54.52
N MET A 689 -16.69 -19.09 55.04
CA MET A 689 -18.03 -19.36 54.50
C MET A 689 -18.91 -18.11 54.48
N LYS A 690 -18.78 -17.20 55.47
CA LYS A 690 -19.54 -15.94 55.53
C LYS A 690 -19.26 -15.02 54.33
N HIS A 691 -18.00 -14.91 53.93
CA HIS A 691 -17.60 -14.11 52.77
C HIS A 691 -18.18 -14.70 51.48
N LEU A 692 -18.15 -16.04 51.36
CA LEU A 692 -18.69 -16.75 50.22
C LEU A 692 -20.22 -16.56 50.09
N LEU A 693 -20.98 -16.72 51.18
CA LEU A 693 -22.44 -16.52 51.18
C LEU A 693 -22.82 -15.08 50.85
N GLN A 694 -22.09 -14.11 51.38
CA GLN A 694 -22.33 -12.69 51.09
C GLN A 694 -22.07 -12.37 49.61
N ALA A 695 -20.99 -12.91 49.03
CA ALA A 695 -20.70 -12.78 47.61
C ALA A 695 -21.77 -13.46 46.74
N THR A 696 -22.22 -14.66 47.13
CA THR A 696 -23.31 -15.39 46.46
C THR A 696 -24.59 -14.56 46.44
N LYS A 697 -24.99 -13.99 47.59
CA LYS A 697 -26.19 -13.14 47.68
C LYS A 697 -26.11 -11.95 46.72
N ARG A 698 -24.95 -11.29 46.62
CA ARG A 698 -24.72 -10.17 45.70
C ARG A 698 -24.79 -10.60 44.23
N GLU A 699 -24.21 -11.75 43.88
CA GLU A 699 -24.27 -12.26 42.49
C GLU A 699 -25.70 -12.62 42.08
N PHE A 700 -26.50 -13.22 42.97
CA PHE A 700 -27.92 -13.49 42.71
C PHE A 700 -28.75 -12.20 42.55
N GLN A 701 -28.50 -11.18 43.37
CA GLN A 701 -29.10 -9.85 43.20
C GLN A 701 -28.74 -9.25 41.84
N LYS A 702 -27.48 -9.35 41.41
CA LYS A 702 -27.01 -8.89 40.09
C LYS A 702 -27.70 -9.64 38.94
N MET A 703 -28.00 -10.93 39.11
CA MET A 703 -28.76 -11.73 38.16
C MET A 703 -30.28 -11.45 38.18
N GLY A 704 -30.77 -10.53 39.03
CA GLY A 704 -32.19 -10.24 39.18
C GLY A 704 -33.00 -11.34 39.87
N ARG A 705 -32.34 -12.26 40.58
CA ARG A 705 -32.99 -13.34 41.34
C ARG A 705 -32.96 -13.02 42.84
N LEU A 706 -34.13 -12.95 43.47
CA LEU A 706 -34.25 -12.83 44.92
C LEU A 706 -34.27 -14.22 45.54
N ILE A 707 -33.20 -14.59 46.23
CA ILE A 707 -33.14 -15.81 47.04
C ILE A 707 -33.66 -15.51 48.44
N GLY A 708 -34.61 -16.32 48.92
CA GLY A 708 -35.10 -16.25 50.30
C GLY A 708 -34.05 -16.70 51.32
N GLU A 709 -34.13 -16.20 52.56
CA GLU A 709 -33.16 -16.58 53.61
C GLU A 709 -33.15 -18.08 53.91
N GLU A 710 -34.19 -18.80 53.51
CA GLU A 710 -34.37 -20.24 53.68
C GLU A 710 -33.32 -21.08 52.92
N GLU A 711 -32.88 -20.63 51.74
CA GLU A 711 -31.82 -21.31 50.97
C GLU A 711 -30.41 -21.05 51.55
N PHE A 712 -30.28 -20.21 52.57
CA PHE A 712 -29.01 -19.97 53.26
C PHE A 712 -28.97 -20.63 54.66
N LEU A 713 -30.09 -21.19 55.13
CA LEU A 713 -30.21 -21.85 56.42
C LEU A 713 -29.22 -23.01 56.65
N PRO A 714 -28.91 -23.88 55.65
CA PRO A 714 -28.00 -25.01 55.86
C PRO A 714 -26.57 -24.61 56.22
N PHE A 715 -26.17 -23.38 55.91
CA PHE A 715 -24.83 -22.85 56.18
C PHE A 715 -24.76 -21.89 57.38
N LYS A 716 -25.92 -21.51 57.96
CA LYS A 716 -25.98 -20.69 59.18
C LYS A 716 -25.87 -21.51 60.47
N GLN A 717 -26.00 -22.84 60.40
CA GLN A 717 -26.04 -23.75 61.56
C GLN A 717 -24.75 -24.56 61.82
N LYS A 718 -23.65 -24.27 61.11
CA LYS A 718 -22.34 -24.91 61.31
C LYS A 718 -21.29 -23.94 61.82
#